data_AF-A0A7C3DK24-F1
#
_entry.id   AF-A0A7C3DK24-F1
#
_cell.length_a   1.000
_cell.length_b   1.000
_cell.length_c   1.000
_cell.angle_alpha   90.00
_cell.angle_beta   90.00
_cell.angle_gamma   90.00
#
_symmetry.space_group_name_H-M   'P 1'
#
loop_
_entity.id
_entity.type
_entity.pdbx_description
1 polymer ?
#
loop_
_entity_poly.entity_id
_entity_poly.type
_entity_poly.pdbx_seq_one_letter_code
_entity_poly.pdbx_strand_id
1 'polypeptide(L)'
;MKYFSRRVLALGLVVLTLTGAAYAQKNQRITRYDLHPMHWVRFRARNIFNRNLVYTPVWNIGNFGDAGLDPGWSLHWPGSQGNSYGSYFVFFVGGIVKDMSAYRGKVIPDNWEGKEFPIVSDSFFDIYGPNTNSQLSPDRTHQCMWEPMPGFYNDGPGGWIGGINEDVNGNFELDPGEDVNGNGILDEEVEPPKGLVKSLAVSTDKRTWPTYWPPGSYIGDTRPVVGRPPKDQGPGLRAGLWNGEYGAKTIADEESYYLMDDHENDWWNAWKKEKYWPMKNPDGTPDTRDWKAGGIAGLGVEVEGRGYAWFHPLAEDILVMLYRVRNYSDYVLPRIHTGIFANANIVQSAYNQVDYIVAKYDYQGYGGRTDFDIMYQWHKFPEQLGTIKKVGVFGFAFLESPGIDYNGVDDDADSLIDESMSDGIDNDHDWKGFSDIGLDRLAPGDEKYEGPDADGTEGNGKWDTEDKNLNGALDPGEDTNANDRLDYEPVNDDVGTDGVGPDDNEYMGPDPDGTECNGVMDLGEPHFDVTDIDEADQAGLKHVYVFEYDRDILRSDRSVWEKFLRREGQEVIDSDEDIAFVFGSRGVKLDRNRWYRFCTAIIMGQDRDDVVRNKSIMQRIYNANYRFLTPPLKPTVIGQASDRKVIIYWDQRAEFSKDPFFGEDFEGYRVYKSTDPQFLDIKTITDAFGNVILFKPLAIYDKVDGLKGPHPVAFSGLGVHYDMGKDSGLKHSYKDTLVDNGRKYYYAVTSIDAGNDYDFYERGIVTIKHQLRAPPSECGFSIVVNRLGEIVYRDRNTAVMIPTQMAAGYVDPHVDSLHIKHVSGYARGGKHEIEVYNRNHVKIGNEYEITFYDDGWLAKLDSTRPHGYVRGMKMVNLTEDSVLFDIVYPNYQEFMLKGIPEIERTVYEGLHLDWTWPMPRDPRDQYHGIRIIKWDKRGRYTREWQRWTNDPECNLFAYTIKLRAEGYPLPYDFEIRVGDHVGIDTSWSQQPKFIPIYPTNFSVYNVSDPNNPEKMKFKLFYDIRSSYKDEHPEMFGQIWDSTRIVILFGPHKDRKGRTTYYSSWEVRFFKNIADSLKPVVPPKPGSIFRFRTERNPNRTDVYRFKVEGGTFDKALAKKRMEEIYVVPDPYVVSSTLESIYNIGGRSARKIEFVNLPPKCTIKIFTASGRLVRTLYHDSPVDYGRQTWDMTTMDGPEIAFGVYFYVVEAPGIGVKRGKFAVIK
;
A
#
# COMPACT_ATOMS: atom_id res chain seq x y z
N MET A 1 -11.34 -70.45 -36.91
CA MET A 1 -11.86 -69.08 -37.21
C MET A 1 -11.53 -68.02 -36.14
N LYS A 2 -10.39 -68.08 -35.42
CA LYS A 2 -9.95 -67.03 -34.47
C LYS A 2 -8.62 -66.35 -34.85
N TYR A 3 -7.99 -66.73 -35.97
CA TYR A 3 -6.70 -66.17 -36.41
C TYR A 3 -6.77 -65.23 -37.62
N PHE A 4 -7.90 -65.17 -38.35
CA PHE A 4 -8.04 -64.31 -39.55
C PHE A 4 -8.63 -62.92 -39.25
N SER A 5 -9.29 -62.73 -38.10
CA SER A 5 -9.87 -61.44 -37.69
C SER A 5 -8.85 -60.46 -37.08
N ARG A 6 -7.76 -60.95 -36.47
CA ARG A 6 -6.75 -60.08 -35.84
C ARG A 6 -5.84 -59.36 -36.83
N ARG A 7 -5.59 -59.92 -38.03
CA ARG A 7 -4.77 -59.24 -39.05
C ARG A 7 -5.54 -58.20 -39.86
N VAL A 8 -6.84 -58.39 -40.10
CA VAL A 8 -7.67 -57.40 -40.81
C VAL A 8 -8.03 -56.21 -39.90
N LEU A 9 -8.26 -56.44 -38.59
CA LEU A 9 -8.42 -55.32 -37.65
C LEU A 9 -7.11 -54.57 -37.39
N ALA A 10 -5.96 -55.26 -37.34
CA ALA A 10 -4.67 -54.59 -37.18
C ALA A 10 -4.26 -53.80 -38.43
N LEU A 11 -4.52 -54.30 -39.65
CA LEU A 11 -4.25 -53.56 -40.89
C LEU A 11 -5.22 -52.39 -41.08
N GLY A 12 -6.50 -52.55 -40.68
CA GLY A 12 -7.48 -51.47 -40.66
C GLY A 12 -7.13 -50.37 -39.65
N LEU A 13 -6.65 -50.73 -38.45
CA LEU A 13 -6.18 -49.76 -37.46
C LEU A 13 -4.91 -49.04 -37.93
N VAL A 14 -3.96 -49.75 -38.56
CA VAL A 14 -2.71 -49.16 -39.07
C VAL A 14 -2.95 -48.25 -40.28
N VAL A 15 -3.91 -48.57 -41.16
CA VAL A 15 -4.27 -47.70 -42.29
C VAL A 15 -5.11 -46.51 -41.83
N LEU A 16 -5.98 -46.63 -40.81
CA LEU A 16 -6.67 -45.50 -40.19
C LEU A 16 -5.75 -44.62 -39.35
N THR A 17 -4.74 -45.17 -38.68
CA THR A 17 -3.72 -44.36 -37.99
C THR A 17 -2.71 -43.75 -38.95
N LEU A 18 -2.37 -44.39 -40.08
CA LEU A 18 -1.48 -43.79 -41.09
C LEU A 18 -2.19 -42.78 -41.99
N THR A 19 -3.47 -42.96 -42.30
CA THR A 19 -4.26 -41.92 -43.00
C THR A 19 -4.68 -40.80 -42.05
N GLY A 20 -5.00 -41.11 -40.79
CA GLY A 20 -5.19 -40.12 -39.73
C GLY A 20 -3.93 -39.34 -39.39
N ALA A 21 -2.75 -39.98 -39.36
CA ALA A 21 -1.47 -39.32 -39.17
C ALA A 21 -1.00 -38.58 -40.43
N ALA A 22 -1.32 -39.05 -41.64
CA ALA A 22 -1.02 -38.32 -42.87
C ALA A 22 -1.99 -37.16 -43.10
N TYR A 23 -3.25 -37.24 -42.64
CA TYR A 23 -4.20 -36.11 -42.66
C TYR A 23 -3.93 -35.13 -41.52
N ALA A 24 -3.50 -35.62 -40.35
CA ALA A 24 -2.97 -34.78 -39.26
C ALA A 24 -1.63 -34.14 -39.61
N GLN A 25 -0.72 -34.84 -40.32
CA GLN A 25 0.52 -34.25 -40.84
C GLN A 25 0.30 -33.34 -42.06
N LYS A 26 -0.73 -33.57 -42.87
CA LYS A 26 -1.06 -32.69 -44.00
C LYS A 26 -1.83 -31.45 -43.54
N ASN A 27 -2.60 -31.53 -42.46
CA ASN A 27 -3.15 -30.35 -41.76
C ASN A 27 -2.11 -29.65 -40.86
N GLN A 28 -1.14 -30.36 -40.26
CA GLN A 28 0.05 -29.76 -39.63
C GLN A 28 1.06 -29.19 -40.64
N ARG A 29 0.86 -29.40 -41.95
CA ARG A 29 1.62 -28.73 -43.01
C ARG A 29 0.92 -27.48 -43.56
N ILE A 30 -0.27 -27.13 -43.04
CA ILE A 30 -0.95 -25.86 -43.32
C ILE A 30 -0.60 -24.81 -42.24
N THR A 31 -0.02 -25.21 -41.12
CA THR A 31 0.67 -24.32 -40.17
C THR A 31 2.12 -24.14 -40.62
N ARG A 32 2.37 -23.22 -41.55
CA ARG A 32 3.73 -22.79 -41.94
C ARG A 32 4.14 -21.49 -41.25
N TYR A 33 3.70 -21.32 -40.02
CA TYR A 33 4.25 -20.37 -39.06
C TYR A 33 5.11 -21.19 -38.07
N ASP A 34 6.20 -20.63 -37.55
CA ASP A 34 7.15 -21.23 -36.59
C ASP A 34 8.18 -22.26 -37.07
N LEU A 35 9.35 -21.78 -37.53
CA LEU A 35 10.66 -22.40 -37.22
C LEU A 35 11.81 -21.37 -37.13
N HIS A 36 11.57 -20.08 -37.39
CA HIS A 36 12.61 -19.05 -37.29
C HIS A 36 12.73 -18.56 -35.84
N PRO A 37 13.94 -18.37 -35.27
CA PRO A 37 14.13 -17.87 -33.91
C PRO A 37 13.47 -16.52 -33.64
N MET A 38 13.19 -15.74 -34.70
CA MET A 38 12.52 -14.44 -34.63
C MET A 38 11.00 -14.49 -34.91
N HIS A 39 10.36 -15.66 -34.99
CA HIS A 39 8.90 -15.70 -35.15
C HIS A 39 8.20 -15.32 -33.82
N TRP A 40 7.30 -14.34 -33.88
CA TRP A 40 7.17 -13.25 -32.88
C TRP A 40 5.78 -13.12 -32.25
N VAL A 41 4.84 -14.01 -32.64
CA VAL A 41 3.72 -14.41 -31.76
C VAL A 41 4.26 -14.80 -30.36
N ARG A 42 5.52 -15.27 -30.29
CA ARG A 42 6.25 -15.56 -29.06
C ARG A 42 6.70 -14.35 -28.24
N PHE A 43 6.72 -13.11 -28.75
CA PHE A 43 7.24 -11.92 -28.02
C PHE A 43 6.22 -10.77 -27.74
N ARG A 44 5.06 -10.78 -28.41
CA ARG A 44 3.93 -9.89 -28.07
C ARG A 44 3.38 -10.12 -26.65
N ALA A 45 3.41 -9.11 -25.79
CA ALA A 45 2.99 -9.20 -24.40
C ALA A 45 1.92 -8.13 -24.09
N ARG A 46 1.02 -8.43 -23.15
CA ARG A 46 -0.15 -7.60 -22.83
C ARG A 46 -0.26 -7.40 -21.33
N ASN A 47 -0.68 -6.23 -20.91
CA ASN A 47 -1.01 -5.93 -19.51
C ASN A 47 -2.16 -4.92 -19.48
N ILE A 48 -2.65 -4.55 -18.29
CA ILE A 48 -3.76 -3.64 -18.09
C ILE A 48 -3.35 -2.58 -17.09
N PHE A 49 -3.42 -1.33 -17.52
CA PHE A 49 -3.34 -0.19 -16.62
C PHE A 49 -4.60 -0.16 -15.77
N ASN A 50 -4.43 -0.16 -14.46
CA ASN A 50 -5.54 -0.27 -13.51
C ASN A 50 -5.32 0.49 -12.19
N ARG A 51 -4.25 1.26 -12.08
CA ARG A 51 -3.96 2.07 -10.89
C ARG A 51 -4.51 3.48 -10.95
N ASN A 52 -5.05 3.88 -12.10
CA ASN A 52 -5.96 5.01 -12.23
C ASN A 52 -7.38 4.47 -12.53
N LEU A 53 -8.38 5.35 -12.56
CA LEU A 53 -9.73 4.99 -12.99
C LEU A 53 -9.82 4.79 -14.51
N VAL A 54 -8.73 4.73 -15.28
CA VAL A 54 -8.79 4.46 -16.73
C VAL A 54 -8.28 3.05 -16.99
N TYR A 55 -9.18 2.07 -16.94
CA TYR A 55 -8.81 0.68 -17.19
C TYR A 55 -8.60 0.43 -18.66
N THR A 56 -7.36 0.26 -19.11
CA THR A 56 -7.08 -0.05 -20.52
C THR A 56 -6.07 -1.17 -20.66
N PRO A 57 -6.30 -2.13 -21.59
CA PRO A 57 -5.21 -3.00 -22.00
C PRO A 57 -4.18 -2.20 -22.80
N VAL A 58 -2.92 -2.57 -22.60
CA VAL A 58 -1.77 -2.04 -23.34
C VAL A 58 -0.95 -3.19 -23.91
N TRP A 59 -0.33 -2.94 -25.05
CA TRP A 59 0.53 -3.89 -25.75
C TRP A 59 1.89 -3.28 -26.06
N ASN A 60 2.91 -4.13 -26.09
CA ASN A 60 4.27 -3.77 -26.49
C ASN A 60 4.48 -3.60 -28.02
N ILE A 61 3.43 -3.26 -28.78
CA ILE A 61 3.46 -3.00 -30.23
C ILE A 61 2.96 -1.59 -30.60
N GLY A 62 2.98 -0.68 -29.64
CA GLY A 62 2.47 0.68 -29.85
C GLY A 62 0.95 0.75 -29.95
N ASN A 63 0.22 -0.18 -29.31
CA ASN A 63 -1.23 -0.22 -29.32
C ASN A 63 -1.80 -0.21 -27.89
N PHE A 64 -2.85 0.57 -27.68
CA PHE A 64 -3.67 0.59 -26.47
C PHE A 64 -5.14 0.48 -26.84
N GLY A 65 -5.95 -0.16 -25.99
CA GLY A 65 -7.33 -0.54 -26.34
C GLY A 65 -7.35 -1.60 -27.45
N ASP A 66 -7.70 -2.85 -27.12
CA ASP A 66 -7.90 -3.90 -28.14
C ASP A 66 -9.16 -4.70 -27.82
N ALA A 67 -10.25 -4.32 -28.47
CA ALA A 67 -11.56 -4.88 -28.22
C ALA A 67 -11.78 -6.28 -28.82
N GLY A 68 -10.95 -6.77 -29.76
CA GLY A 68 -11.32 -7.96 -30.53
C GLY A 68 -10.52 -9.24 -30.25
N LEU A 69 -9.43 -9.21 -29.48
CA LEU A 69 -8.72 -10.44 -29.08
C LEU A 69 -9.21 -10.99 -27.73
N ASP A 70 -9.69 -12.24 -27.71
CA ASP A 70 -10.21 -12.89 -26.50
C ASP A 70 -9.17 -12.91 -25.36
N PRO A 71 -9.53 -12.47 -24.14
CA PRO A 71 -10.78 -11.82 -23.75
C PRO A 71 -10.88 -10.39 -24.31
N GLY A 72 -11.75 -10.15 -25.31
CA GLY A 72 -11.89 -8.85 -26.00
C GLY A 72 -12.23 -7.75 -25.02
N TRP A 73 -11.22 -6.99 -24.58
CA TRP A 73 -11.31 -6.03 -23.50
C TRP A 73 -11.05 -4.65 -24.08
N SER A 74 -12.07 -3.82 -24.20
CA SER A 74 -11.92 -2.41 -24.53
C SER A 74 -11.44 -1.61 -23.30
N LEU A 75 -11.11 -0.33 -23.48
CA LEU A 75 -10.89 0.57 -22.36
C LEU A 75 -12.21 0.74 -21.57
N HIS A 76 -12.17 0.69 -20.25
CA HIS A 76 -13.32 0.87 -19.37
C HIS A 76 -13.06 2.00 -18.39
N TRP A 77 -14.08 2.80 -18.15
CA TRP A 77 -13.96 3.94 -17.25
C TRP A 77 -15.00 3.87 -16.11
N PRO A 78 -14.59 3.61 -14.86
CA PRO A 78 -15.44 3.57 -13.67
C PRO A 78 -16.19 4.85 -13.37
N GLY A 79 -15.66 6.02 -13.74
CA GLY A 79 -16.38 7.28 -13.61
C GLY A 79 -17.71 7.28 -14.39
N SER A 80 -17.85 6.40 -15.38
CA SER A 80 -19.09 6.11 -16.10
C SER A 80 -19.78 4.81 -15.68
N GLN A 81 -19.54 4.35 -14.45
CA GLN A 81 -20.00 3.06 -13.92
C GLN A 81 -19.54 1.87 -14.79
N GLY A 82 -18.32 1.97 -15.32
CA GLY A 82 -17.64 0.92 -16.08
C GLY A 82 -18.20 0.72 -17.50
N ASN A 83 -18.68 1.79 -18.16
CA ASN A 83 -18.93 1.71 -19.60
C ASN A 83 -17.60 1.59 -20.37
N SER A 84 -17.67 1.01 -21.57
CA SER A 84 -16.53 0.85 -22.47
C SER A 84 -16.32 2.07 -23.37
N TYR A 85 -15.06 2.42 -23.59
CA TYR A 85 -14.56 3.40 -24.56
C TYR A 85 -13.33 2.77 -25.21
N GLY A 86 -12.88 3.27 -26.35
CA GLY A 86 -11.63 2.84 -27.00
C GLY A 86 -11.62 1.40 -27.50
N SER A 87 -11.64 1.24 -28.83
CA SER A 87 -11.45 -0.07 -29.47
C SER A 87 -10.02 -0.29 -29.96
N TYR A 88 -9.38 0.73 -30.55
CA TYR A 88 -8.00 0.68 -31.07
C TYR A 88 -7.34 2.06 -31.01
N PHE A 89 -6.11 2.11 -30.50
CA PHE A 89 -5.29 3.31 -30.51
C PHE A 89 -3.85 2.96 -30.87
N VAL A 90 -3.47 3.25 -32.12
CA VAL A 90 -2.27 2.68 -32.76
C VAL A 90 -1.28 3.78 -33.12
N PHE A 91 -0.08 3.68 -32.56
CA PHE A 91 1.05 4.54 -32.89
C PHE A 91 1.66 4.16 -34.25
N PHE A 92 1.97 5.17 -35.06
CA PHE A 92 2.62 5.01 -36.35
C PHE A 92 3.77 6.00 -36.55
N VAL A 93 4.73 5.60 -37.38
CA VAL A 93 5.79 6.46 -37.90
C VAL A 93 5.79 6.38 -39.42
N GLY A 94 5.60 7.51 -40.10
CA GLY A 94 5.67 7.61 -41.55
C GLY A 94 6.86 8.44 -41.99
N GLY A 95 7.63 7.99 -42.97
CA GLY A 95 8.78 8.73 -43.49
C GLY A 95 8.91 8.71 -45.00
N ILE A 96 9.56 9.74 -45.56
CA ILE A 96 9.96 9.76 -46.98
C ILE A 96 11.38 9.22 -47.13
N VAL A 97 11.55 8.21 -47.98
CA VAL A 97 12.85 7.64 -48.34
C VAL A 97 13.11 7.71 -49.84
N LYS A 98 14.37 7.55 -50.25
CA LYS A 98 14.80 7.59 -51.65
C LYS A 98 15.11 6.19 -52.18
N ASP A 99 14.69 5.90 -53.41
CA ASP A 99 14.96 4.62 -54.08
C ASP A 99 16.45 4.33 -54.25
N MET A 100 16.88 3.19 -53.73
CA MET A 100 18.25 2.67 -53.73
C MET A 100 18.43 1.49 -54.70
N SER A 101 17.40 1.09 -55.45
CA SER A 101 17.43 -0.10 -56.31
C SER A 101 18.63 -0.15 -57.28
N ALA A 102 19.05 1.01 -57.79
CA ALA A 102 20.17 1.13 -58.74
C ALA A 102 21.57 0.93 -58.09
N TYR A 103 21.64 0.95 -56.77
CA TYR A 103 22.86 0.89 -55.97
C TYR A 103 23.07 -0.46 -55.28
N ARG A 104 22.30 -1.49 -55.65
CA ARG A 104 22.54 -2.85 -55.14
C ARG A 104 23.99 -3.29 -55.43
N GLY A 105 24.76 -3.55 -54.37
CA GLY A 105 26.18 -3.91 -54.45
C GLY A 105 27.12 -2.76 -54.84
N LYS A 106 26.68 -1.50 -54.72
CA LYS A 106 27.49 -0.30 -54.96
C LYS A 106 27.34 0.66 -53.79
N VAL A 107 28.39 1.41 -53.46
CA VAL A 107 28.33 2.46 -52.45
C VAL A 107 27.39 3.58 -52.92
N ILE A 108 26.54 4.07 -52.03
CA ILE A 108 25.65 5.20 -52.32
C ILE A 108 26.44 6.51 -52.19
N PRO A 109 26.46 7.38 -53.23
CA PRO A 109 27.08 8.71 -53.13
C PRO A 109 26.28 9.62 -52.19
N ASP A 110 26.93 10.49 -51.42
CA ASP A 110 26.27 11.36 -50.42
C ASP A 110 25.11 12.23 -50.98
N ASN A 111 25.17 12.61 -52.27
CA ASN A 111 24.18 13.47 -52.93
C ASN A 111 23.34 12.73 -53.98
N TRP A 112 22.91 11.49 -53.72
CA TRP A 112 22.14 10.74 -54.73
C TRP A 112 20.73 11.30 -54.97
N GLU A 113 20.34 11.33 -56.25
CA GLU A 113 18.99 11.67 -56.70
C GLU A 113 18.22 10.39 -57.02
N GLY A 114 17.44 9.92 -56.04
CA GLY A 114 16.51 8.81 -56.18
C GLY A 114 15.06 9.29 -56.19
N LYS A 115 14.15 8.49 -56.75
CA LYS A 115 12.71 8.75 -56.64
C LYS A 115 12.31 8.62 -55.16
N GLU A 116 11.61 9.63 -54.64
CA GLU A 116 11.08 9.61 -53.28
C GLU A 116 9.79 8.79 -53.19
N PHE A 117 9.63 8.04 -52.11
CA PHE A 117 8.41 7.31 -51.78
C PHE A 117 8.25 7.15 -50.26
N PRO A 118 7.01 6.97 -49.77
CA PRO A 118 6.76 6.84 -48.34
C PRO A 118 6.87 5.40 -47.84
N ILE A 119 7.31 5.23 -46.60
CA ILE A 119 7.14 4.01 -45.80
C ILE A 119 6.39 4.42 -44.53
N VAL A 120 5.38 3.64 -44.13
CA VAL A 120 4.66 3.79 -42.86
C VAL A 120 4.84 2.51 -42.07
N SER A 121 5.28 2.66 -40.81
CA SER A 121 5.40 1.59 -39.84
C SER A 121 4.29 1.77 -38.80
N ASP A 122 3.44 0.76 -38.66
CA ASP A 122 2.26 0.74 -37.79
C ASP A 122 1.89 -0.69 -37.37
N SER A 123 0.86 -0.85 -36.53
CA SER A 123 0.31 -2.14 -36.11
C SER A 123 -1.23 -2.25 -36.27
N PHE A 124 -1.81 -1.48 -37.20
CA PHE A 124 -3.23 -1.15 -37.20
C PHE A 124 -4.19 -2.26 -37.68
N PHE A 125 -3.71 -3.24 -38.45
CA PHE A 125 -4.63 -4.12 -39.18
C PHE A 125 -5.02 -5.42 -38.45
N ASP A 126 -6.33 -5.76 -38.49
CA ASP A 126 -6.98 -6.98 -37.99
C ASP A 126 -6.02 -8.15 -37.73
N ILE A 127 -5.58 -8.27 -36.47
CA ILE A 127 -4.63 -9.27 -35.97
C ILE A 127 -5.33 -10.66 -35.81
N TYR A 128 -6.45 -10.91 -36.51
CA TYR A 128 -7.34 -12.06 -36.29
C TYR A 128 -6.91 -13.38 -36.96
N GLY A 129 -5.94 -14.02 -36.31
CA GLY A 129 -5.70 -15.46 -36.45
C GLY A 129 -5.15 -15.88 -37.82
N PRO A 130 -4.92 -17.19 -38.05
CA PRO A 130 -4.23 -17.70 -39.23
C PRO A 130 -4.93 -17.43 -40.58
N ASN A 131 -6.09 -16.76 -40.57
CA ASN A 131 -6.95 -16.51 -41.72
C ASN A 131 -7.11 -15.02 -42.10
N THR A 132 -6.79 -14.04 -41.24
CA THR A 132 -6.75 -12.62 -41.65
C THR A 132 -5.32 -12.25 -42.08
N ASN A 133 -5.17 -11.79 -43.33
CA ASN A 133 -3.89 -11.68 -44.03
C ASN A 133 -3.39 -10.22 -44.12
N SER A 134 -3.58 -9.42 -43.09
CA SER A 134 -3.22 -8.00 -43.13
C SER A 134 -1.71 -7.84 -42.91
N GLN A 135 -1.05 -7.02 -43.75
CA GLN A 135 0.41 -6.76 -43.72
C GLN A 135 1.33 -8.00 -43.68
N LEU A 136 0.91 -9.15 -44.20
CA LEU A 136 1.83 -10.31 -44.34
C LEU A 136 2.84 -10.09 -45.47
N SER A 137 4.06 -10.59 -45.25
CA SER A 137 5.05 -10.73 -46.31
C SER A 137 4.49 -11.58 -47.47
N PRO A 138 4.95 -11.40 -48.72
CA PRO A 138 4.45 -12.18 -49.87
C PRO A 138 4.62 -13.69 -49.70
N ASP A 139 5.66 -14.11 -48.98
CA ASP A 139 5.94 -15.52 -48.67
C ASP A 139 5.23 -16.00 -47.39
N ARG A 140 4.48 -15.10 -46.72
CA ARG A 140 3.72 -15.33 -45.47
C ARG A 140 4.58 -15.88 -44.34
N THR A 141 5.83 -15.44 -44.27
CA THR A 141 6.77 -15.89 -43.23
C THR A 141 6.83 -14.97 -42.02
N HIS A 142 6.41 -13.72 -42.17
CA HIS A 142 6.29 -12.71 -41.11
C HIS A 142 5.20 -11.68 -41.51
N GLN A 143 4.84 -10.81 -40.58
CA GLN A 143 4.01 -9.61 -40.82
C GLN A 143 4.94 -8.41 -40.77
N CYS A 144 4.62 -7.41 -41.58
CA CYS A 144 5.43 -6.24 -41.80
C CYS A 144 4.85 -5.08 -40.97
N MET A 145 5.08 -5.10 -39.66
CA MET A 145 4.52 -4.16 -38.67
C MET A 145 5.53 -3.88 -37.54
N TRP A 146 5.11 -3.12 -36.51
CA TRP A 146 5.91 -2.95 -35.29
C TRP A 146 6.17 -4.29 -34.58
N GLU A 147 7.43 -4.54 -34.26
CA GLU A 147 7.84 -5.74 -33.54
C GLU A 147 8.48 -5.43 -32.19
N PRO A 148 8.02 -6.05 -31.08
CA PRO A 148 8.65 -5.87 -29.78
C PRO A 148 10.07 -6.44 -29.75
N MET A 149 10.99 -5.73 -29.11
CA MET A 149 12.31 -6.26 -28.81
C MET A 149 12.27 -7.22 -27.60
N PRO A 150 12.74 -8.47 -27.75
CA PRO A 150 12.90 -9.39 -26.62
C PRO A 150 13.86 -8.85 -25.54
N GLY A 151 13.67 -9.28 -24.29
CA GLY A 151 14.53 -8.92 -23.15
C GLY A 151 14.07 -7.69 -22.34
N PHE A 152 13.04 -6.97 -22.79
CA PHE A 152 12.47 -5.81 -22.10
C PHE A 152 11.30 -6.16 -21.14
N TYR A 153 11.03 -7.44 -20.94
CA TYR A 153 10.02 -7.98 -20.03
C TYR A 153 10.42 -9.43 -19.68
N ASN A 154 9.77 -10.03 -18.68
CA ASN A 154 10.02 -11.42 -18.30
C ASN A 154 9.61 -12.38 -19.44
N ASP A 155 10.60 -12.94 -20.13
CA ASP A 155 10.44 -13.84 -21.27
C ASP A 155 10.86 -15.29 -20.95
N GLY A 156 10.61 -15.73 -19.71
CA GLY A 156 10.88 -17.08 -19.18
C GLY A 156 10.51 -18.23 -20.14
N PRO A 157 10.92 -19.49 -19.90
CA PRO A 157 10.84 -20.58 -20.90
C PRO A 157 9.47 -20.75 -21.57
N GLY A 158 9.30 -20.20 -22.78
CA GLY A 158 8.04 -20.22 -23.54
C GLY A 158 7.15 -18.96 -23.41
N GLY A 159 7.64 -17.90 -22.75
CA GLY A 159 6.95 -16.63 -22.50
C GLY A 159 6.24 -16.52 -21.14
N TRP A 160 6.41 -17.52 -20.25
CA TRP A 160 5.69 -17.62 -18.98
C TRP A 160 6.37 -16.81 -17.87
N ILE A 161 5.55 -16.10 -17.09
CA ILE A 161 5.95 -15.40 -15.87
C ILE A 161 6.17 -16.45 -14.77
N GLY A 162 7.28 -16.37 -14.05
CA GLY A 162 7.54 -17.21 -12.86
C GLY A 162 6.57 -16.90 -11.72
N GLY A 163 6.43 -17.82 -10.76
CA GLY A 163 5.60 -17.57 -9.57
C GLY A 163 6.16 -16.48 -8.65
N ILE A 164 5.37 -16.05 -7.65
CA ILE A 164 5.86 -15.15 -6.60
C ILE A 164 6.68 -15.99 -5.61
N ASN A 165 7.93 -15.61 -5.34
CA ASN A 165 8.62 -16.12 -4.16
C ASN A 165 8.10 -15.36 -2.95
N GLU A 166 7.46 -16.07 -2.02
CA GLU A 166 6.99 -15.50 -0.76
C GLU A 166 8.15 -15.20 0.19
N ASP A 167 9.31 -15.85 0.06
CA ASP A 167 10.53 -15.50 0.80
C ASP A 167 11.21 -14.26 0.21
N VAL A 168 10.60 -13.09 0.43
CA VAL A 168 11.03 -11.82 -0.16
C VAL A 168 12.37 -11.36 0.43
N ASN A 169 12.63 -11.68 1.69
CA ASN A 169 13.87 -11.31 2.38
C ASN A 169 14.94 -12.41 2.43
N GLY A 170 14.64 -13.63 1.96
CA GLY A 170 15.59 -14.74 1.87
C GLY A 170 15.93 -15.37 3.22
N ASN A 171 15.07 -15.21 4.23
CA ASN A 171 15.30 -15.73 5.58
C ASN A 171 14.77 -17.17 5.76
N PHE A 172 14.10 -17.74 4.76
CA PHE A 172 13.46 -19.06 4.77
C PHE A 172 12.35 -19.24 5.82
N GLU A 173 11.77 -18.13 6.30
CA GLU A 173 10.61 -18.08 7.17
C GLU A 173 9.45 -17.38 6.44
N LEU A 174 8.20 -17.75 6.76
CA LEU A 174 7.06 -17.02 6.21
C LEU A 174 6.77 -15.82 7.10
N ASP A 175 7.26 -14.65 6.72
CA ASP A 175 6.90 -13.45 7.43
C ASP A 175 5.42 -13.11 7.22
N PRO A 176 4.76 -12.46 8.18
CA PRO A 176 3.34 -12.15 8.06
C PRO A 176 2.95 -11.37 6.80
N GLY A 177 3.85 -10.54 6.26
CA GLY A 177 3.65 -9.78 5.02
C GLY A 177 4.01 -10.53 3.73
N GLU A 178 4.65 -11.69 3.86
CA GLU A 178 5.17 -12.52 2.79
C GLU A 178 4.17 -13.58 2.32
N ASP A 179 3.17 -13.92 3.14
CA ASP A 179 2.07 -14.85 2.81
C ASP A 179 1.10 -14.22 1.80
N VAL A 180 1.54 -14.12 0.55
CA VAL A 180 0.80 -13.46 -0.53
C VAL A 180 -0.53 -14.16 -0.76
N ASN A 181 -0.56 -15.50 -0.65
CA ASN A 181 -1.74 -16.32 -0.90
C ASN A 181 -2.55 -16.69 0.36
N GLY A 182 -2.04 -16.40 1.56
CA GLY A 182 -2.74 -16.55 2.84
C GLY A 182 -2.85 -17.99 3.34
N ASN A 183 -2.01 -18.91 2.88
CA ASN A 183 -2.06 -20.33 3.24
C ASN A 183 -1.23 -20.67 4.49
N GLY A 184 -0.43 -19.73 5.01
CA GLY A 184 0.47 -19.93 6.14
C GLY A 184 1.66 -20.85 5.84
N ILE A 185 2.04 -21.00 4.57
CA ILE A 185 3.16 -21.80 4.06
C ILE A 185 4.07 -20.88 3.25
N LEU A 186 5.39 -20.98 3.44
CA LEU A 186 6.36 -20.30 2.60
C LEU A 186 6.44 -20.98 1.23
N ASP A 187 5.88 -20.33 0.21
CA ASP A 187 5.98 -20.80 -1.17
C ASP A 187 7.14 -20.11 -1.91
N GLU A 188 8.19 -20.86 -2.25
CA GLU A 188 9.30 -20.36 -3.10
C GLU A 188 8.82 -19.95 -4.51
N GLU A 189 7.67 -20.49 -4.94
CA GLU A 189 7.03 -20.16 -6.21
C GLU A 189 5.50 -20.33 -6.13
N VAL A 190 4.78 -19.26 -5.78
CA VAL A 190 3.32 -19.17 -5.89
C VAL A 190 2.96 -19.19 -7.37
N GLU A 191 2.46 -20.34 -7.86
CA GLU A 191 2.08 -20.48 -9.26
C GLU A 191 1.14 -19.35 -9.70
N PRO A 192 1.40 -18.69 -10.85
CA PRO A 192 0.49 -17.66 -11.34
C PRO A 192 -0.91 -18.27 -11.58
N PRO A 193 -1.99 -17.49 -11.41
CA PRO A 193 -3.34 -17.96 -11.73
C PRO A 193 -3.37 -18.56 -13.15
N LYS A 194 -4.11 -19.67 -13.33
CA LYS A 194 -4.28 -20.31 -14.64
C LYS A 194 -4.77 -19.29 -15.67
N GLY A 195 -3.90 -18.89 -16.59
CA GLY A 195 -4.21 -17.94 -17.67
C GLY A 195 -3.32 -16.71 -17.76
N LEU A 196 -2.46 -16.43 -16.78
CA LEU A 196 -1.45 -15.35 -16.89
C LEU A 196 -0.24 -15.86 -17.68
N VAL A 197 -0.36 -15.91 -19.01
CA VAL A 197 0.60 -16.62 -19.87
C VAL A 197 1.81 -15.76 -20.25
N LYS A 198 1.70 -14.41 -20.24
CA LYS A 198 2.75 -13.47 -20.69
C LYS A 198 2.34 -12.01 -20.48
N SER A 199 3.21 -11.18 -19.90
CA SER A 199 2.95 -9.76 -19.63
C SER A 199 4.11 -8.86 -20.05
N LEU A 200 3.83 -7.64 -20.52
CA LEU A 200 4.87 -6.60 -20.65
C LEU A 200 5.27 -6.11 -19.26
N ALA A 201 6.45 -5.48 -19.16
CA ALA A 201 6.96 -4.96 -17.92
C ALA A 201 6.11 -3.78 -17.43
N VAL A 202 5.61 -3.88 -16.19
CA VAL A 202 4.94 -2.79 -15.48
C VAL A 202 5.56 -2.57 -14.11
N SER A 203 5.69 -1.33 -13.66
CA SER A 203 6.40 -0.97 -12.42
C SER A 203 5.78 -1.60 -11.16
N THR A 204 4.49 -1.94 -11.24
CA THR A 204 3.69 -2.45 -10.13
C THR A 204 3.88 -3.94 -9.88
N ASP A 205 4.39 -4.69 -10.85
CA ASP A 205 4.57 -6.14 -10.77
C ASP A 205 5.98 -6.54 -11.23
N LYS A 206 6.90 -6.67 -10.27
CA LYS A 206 8.30 -7.08 -10.50
C LYS A 206 8.44 -8.41 -11.23
N ARG A 207 7.44 -9.31 -11.17
CA ARG A 207 7.48 -10.57 -11.93
C ARG A 207 7.50 -10.36 -13.43
N THR A 208 7.00 -9.21 -13.90
CA THR A 208 6.94 -8.87 -15.32
C THR A 208 8.25 -8.30 -15.85
N TRP A 209 9.22 -8.01 -14.98
CA TRP A 209 10.50 -7.41 -15.35
C TRP A 209 11.46 -8.49 -15.87
N PRO A 210 12.38 -8.14 -16.79
CA PRO A 210 13.49 -9.03 -17.10
C PRO A 210 14.39 -9.18 -15.86
N THR A 211 15.12 -10.30 -15.76
CA THR A 211 16.09 -10.50 -14.67
C THR A 211 17.10 -9.35 -14.60
N TYR A 212 17.61 -8.92 -15.77
CA TYR A 212 18.43 -7.73 -15.93
C TYR A 212 17.95 -6.96 -17.16
N TRP A 213 17.85 -5.63 -17.01
CA TRP A 213 17.53 -4.76 -18.14
C TRP A 213 18.61 -4.87 -19.23
N PRO A 214 18.23 -4.89 -20.53
CA PRO A 214 19.18 -5.05 -21.62
C PRO A 214 20.30 -3.99 -21.62
N PRO A 215 21.53 -4.33 -22.04
CA PRO A 215 22.61 -3.35 -22.16
C PRO A 215 22.23 -2.13 -23.01
N GLY A 216 22.49 -0.92 -22.50
CA GLY A 216 22.21 0.34 -23.17
C GLY A 216 20.75 0.79 -23.14
N SER A 217 19.93 0.19 -22.25
CA SER A 217 18.51 0.54 -22.07
C SER A 217 18.26 1.68 -21.08
N TYR A 218 19.31 2.21 -20.44
CA TYR A 218 19.27 3.33 -19.52
C TYR A 218 20.60 4.11 -19.56
N ILE A 219 20.57 5.37 -19.10
CA ILE A 219 21.74 6.26 -19.04
C ILE A 219 22.74 5.73 -18.00
N GLY A 220 24.05 5.92 -18.20
CA GLY A 220 25.09 5.36 -17.33
C GLY A 220 25.41 3.87 -17.57
N ASP A 221 24.66 3.15 -18.42
CA ASP A 221 24.96 1.74 -18.71
C ASP A 221 26.18 1.58 -19.64
N THR A 222 27.32 1.23 -19.05
CA THR A 222 28.59 1.03 -19.78
C THR A 222 28.75 -0.36 -20.40
N ARG A 223 27.77 -1.26 -20.23
CA ARG A 223 27.84 -2.62 -20.79
C ARG A 223 27.73 -2.61 -22.32
N PRO A 224 28.51 -3.44 -23.06
CA PRO A 224 28.51 -3.40 -24.52
C PRO A 224 27.22 -3.99 -25.11
N VAL A 225 26.57 -3.24 -26.01
CA VAL A 225 25.40 -3.69 -26.77
C VAL A 225 25.84 -4.70 -27.85
N VAL A 226 25.52 -5.99 -27.68
CA VAL A 226 25.93 -7.07 -28.60
C VAL A 226 24.72 -7.82 -29.18
N GLY A 227 24.57 -7.74 -30.50
CA GLY A 227 23.57 -8.50 -31.26
C GLY A 227 22.15 -7.92 -31.20
N ARG A 228 21.22 -8.56 -31.93
CA ARG A 228 19.77 -8.28 -31.92
C ARG A 228 19.02 -9.61 -31.71
N PRO A 229 18.24 -9.77 -30.62
CA PRO A 229 18.11 -8.86 -29.48
C PRO A 229 19.43 -8.71 -28.70
N PRO A 230 19.64 -7.56 -28.00
CA PRO A 230 20.74 -7.41 -27.06
C PRO A 230 20.63 -8.51 -26.00
N LYS A 231 21.59 -9.43 -25.97
CA LYS A 231 21.55 -10.55 -25.01
C LYS A 231 22.02 -10.07 -23.64
N ASP A 232 21.41 -10.63 -22.60
CA ASP A 232 21.81 -10.45 -21.21
C ASP A 232 23.32 -10.70 -21.00
N GLN A 233 24.01 -9.74 -20.39
CA GLN A 233 25.42 -9.79 -20.03
C GLN A 233 25.68 -9.75 -18.52
N GLY A 234 24.67 -10.05 -17.70
CA GLY A 234 24.75 -10.00 -16.23
C GLY A 234 24.19 -8.69 -15.65
N PRO A 235 24.23 -8.52 -14.31
CA PRO A 235 23.60 -7.40 -13.62
C PRO A 235 24.20 -6.05 -14.04
N GLY A 236 23.34 -5.10 -14.37
CA GLY A 236 23.68 -3.67 -14.49
C GLY A 236 23.26 -2.89 -13.24
N LEU A 237 23.47 -1.57 -13.24
CA LEU A 237 23.11 -0.67 -12.11
C LEU A 237 21.62 -0.77 -11.73
N ARG A 238 20.73 -0.94 -12.71
CA ARG A 238 19.28 -1.08 -12.48
C ARG A 238 18.81 -2.52 -12.21
N ALA A 239 19.71 -3.44 -11.84
CA ALA A 239 19.32 -4.82 -11.53
C ALA A 239 18.38 -4.88 -10.31
N GLY A 240 17.16 -5.42 -10.49
CA GLY A 240 16.14 -5.47 -9.42
C GLY A 240 15.41 -4.14 -9.13
N LEU A 241 15.78 -3.07 -9.87
CA LEU A 241 15.18 -1.74 -9.84
C LEU A 241 14.34 -1.50 -11.10
N TRP A 242 13.41 -0.56 -11.03
CA TRP A 242 12.59 -0.20 -12.19
C TRP A 242 13.43 0.60 -13.20
N ASN A 243 13.22 0.36 -14.49
CA ASN A 243 13.87 1.15 -15.54
C ASN A 243 13.03 2.39 -15.89
N GLY A 244 12.95 3.32 -14.94
CA GLY A 244 12.23 4.58 -15.08
C GLY A 244 12.86 5.51 -16.11
N GLU A 245 12.07 6.46 -16.62
CA GLU A 245 12.57 7.47 -17.55
C GLU A 245 13.51 8.47 -16.87
N TYR A 246 13.10 8.96 -15.69
CA TYR A 246 13.79 9.97 -14.89
C TYR A 246 14.59 9.36 -13.74
N GLY A 247 15.11 8.15 -13.96
CA GLY A 247 16.00 7.47 -13.02
C GLY A 247 15.65 6.02 -12.72
N ALA A 248 16.33 5.42 -11.75
CA ALA A 248 16.11 4.07 -11.25
C ALA A 248 14.88 3.96 -10.31
N LYS A 249 13.94 4.89 -10.44
CA LYS A 249 12.70 5.04 -9.66
C LYS A 249 11.49 5.23 -10.57
N THR A 250 10.29 5.18 -10.00
CA THR A 250 9.04 5.51 -10.71
C THR A 250 8.67 6.98 -10.50
N ILE A 251 8.19 7.65 -11.54
CA ILE A 251 7.54 8.97 -11.49
C ILE A 251 6.01 8.89 -11.42
N ALA A 252 5.44 7.73 -11.78
CA ALA A 252 4.00 7.47 -11.72
C ALA A 252 3.66 6.22 -10.89
N ASP A 253 2.45 6.19 -10.32
CA ASP A 253 1.97 5.06 -9.50
C ASP A 253 1.90 3.71 -10.26
N GLU A 254 1.79 3.80 -11.59
CA GLU A 254 1.93 2.69 -12.51
C GLU A 254 2.58 3.16 -13.81
N GLU A 255 3.65 2.45 -14.19
CA GLU A 255 4.39 2.69 -15.43
C GLU A 255 4.48 1.41 -16.26
N SER A 256 4.67 1.57 -17.57
CA SER A 256 5.08 0.49 -18.45
C SER A 256 6.31 0.86 -19.26
N TYR A 257 7.10 -0.15 -19.61
CA TYR A 257 8.29 0.04 -20.42
C TYR A 257 8.46 -1.12 -21.40
N TYR A 258 8.70 -0.76 -22.66
CA TYR A 258 9.09 -1.70 -23.71
C TYR A 258 9.80 -0.97 -24.85
N LEU A 259 10.50 -1.76 -25.67
CA LEU A 259 11.12 -1.29 -26.90
C LEU A 259 10.56 -2.09 -28.08
N MET A 260 10.34 -1.42 -29.22
CA MET A 260 9.90 -2.03 -30.48
C MET A 260 10.65 -1.42 -31.66
N ASP A 261 10.65 -2.07 -32.81
CA ASP A 261 11.25 -1.53 -34.04
C ASP A 261 10.50 -1.97 -35.31
N ASP A 262 10.93 -1.45 -36.46
CA ASP A 262 10.36 -1.79 -37.77
C ASP A 262 11.22 -2.76 -38.60
N HIS A 263 12.03 -3.59 -37.94
CA HIS A 263 12.96 -4.48 -38.63
C HIS A 263 12.27 -5.45 -39.60
N GLU A 264 11.11 -5.99 -39.19
CA GLU A 264 10.32 -6.92 -40.00
C GLU A 264 9.41 -6.20 -41.00
N ASN A 265 9.36 -4.86 -41.00
CA ASN A 265 8.57 -4.11 -41.96
C ASN A 265 9.24 -4.06 -43.34
N ASP A 266 9.22 -5.16 -44.08
CA ASP A 266 9.75 -5.25 -45.44
C ASP A 266 8.69 -5.05 -46.55
N TRP A 267 7.46 -4.68 -46.17
CA TRP A 267 6.29 -4.69 -47.06
C TRP A 267 6.53 -3.98 -48.39
N TRP A 268 7.12 -2.77 -48.34
CA TRP A 268 7.40 -1.99 -49.53
C TRP A 268 8.41 -2.69 -50.44
N ASN A 269 9.52 -3.16 -49.86
CA ASN A 269 10.55 -3.92 -50.56
C ASN A 269 10.01 -5.24 -51.12
N ALA A 270 8.97 -5.80 -50.54
CA ALA A 270 8.40 -7.06 -51.00
C ALA A 270 7.45 -6.88 -52.20
N TRP A 271 6.67 -5.78 -52.23
CA TRP A 271 5.58 -5.57 -53.21
C TRP A 271 5.83 -4.49 -54.27
N LYS A 272 6.80 -3.58 -54.08
CA LYS A 272 7.05 -2.45 -54.99
C LYS A 272 8.34 -2.60 -55.79
N LYS A 273 8.55 -1.74 -56.80
CA LYS A 273 9.75 -1.78 -57.65
C LYS A 273 10.91 -1.06 -56.98
N GLU A 274 10.60 0.10 -56.41
CA GLU A 274 11.49 0.91 -55.60
C GLU A 274 11.95 0.12 -54.36
N LYS A 275 13.21 0.29 -53.94
CA LYS A 275 13.82 -0.41 -52.82
C LYS A 275 14.52 0.55 -51.89
N TYR A 276 14.48 0.28 -50.59
CA TYR A 276 15.22 1.02 -49.57
C TYR A 276 15.88 0.03 -48.61
N TRP A 277 17.11 0.33 -48.20
CA TRP A 277 17.88 -0.48 -47.25
C TRP A 277 18.53 0.47 -46.24
N PRO A 278 18.02 0.55 -45.00
CA PRO A 278 18.48 1.53 -44.01
C PRO A 278 19.90 1.28 -43.48
N MET A 279 20.45 0.08 -43.68
CA MET A 279 21.77 -0.31 -43.16
C MET A 279 22.84 -0.42 -44.26
N LYS A 280 24.09 -0.23 -43.86
CA LYS A 280 25.29 -0.44 -44.68
C LYS A 280 26.03 -1.70 -44.23
N ASN A 281 26.62 -2.37 -45.20
CA ASN A 281 27.66 -3.37 -44.96
C ASN A 281 28.97 -2.68 -44.53
N PRO A 282 29.93 -3.41 -43.94
CA PRO A 282 31.25 -2.86 -43.61
C PRO A 282 32.02 -2.24 -44.80
N ASP A 283 31.67 -2.59 -46.04
CA ASP A 283 32.24 -2.03 -47.28
C ASP A 283 31.52 -0.75 -47.77
N GLY A 284 30.53 -0.26 -47.04
CA GLY A 284 29.75 0.94 -47.36
C GLY A 284 28.64 0.72 -48.40
N THR A 285 28.45 -0.49 -48.91
CA THR A 285 27.31 -0.83 -49.77
C THR A 285 26.03 -1.05 -48.94
N PRO A 286 24.82 -0.85 -49.49
CA PRO A 286 23.59 -1.15 -48.76
C PRO A 286 23.48 -2.62 -48.38
N ASP A 287 23.02 -2.91 -47.17
CA ASP A 287 22.74 -4.27 -46.71
C ASP A 287 21.45 -4.79 -47.38
N THR A 288 21.62 -5.66 -48.37
CA THR A 288 20.50 -6.21 -49.16
C THR A 288 20.13 -7.64 -48.75
N ARG A 289 20.52 -8.07 -47.55
CA ARG A 289 20.12 -9.37 -46.99
C ARG A 289 18.60 -9.42 -46.79
N ASP A 290 18.05 -10.63 -46.86
CA ASP A 290 16.66 -10.92 -46.47
C ASP A 290 16.53 -10.81 -44.94
N TRP A 291 15.31 -10.57 -44.45
CA TRP A 291 15.02 -10.47 -43.01
C TRP A 291 15.48 -11.73 -42.24
N LYS A 292 15.36 -12.93 -42.86
CA LYS A 292 15.84 -14.22 -42.30
C LYS A 292 17.36 -14.27 -42.08
N ALA A 293 18.11 -13.42 -42.77
CA ALA A 293 19.55 -13.28 -42.65
C ALA A 293 19.96 -12.00 -41.87
N GLY A 294 18.99 -11.35 -41.20
CA GLY A 294 19.16 -10.15 -40.39
C GLY A 294 19.22 -8.84 -41.19
N GLY A 295 18.77 -8.84 -42.45
CA GLY A 295 18.65 -7.61 -43.23
C GLY A 295 17.40 -6.81 -42.87
N ILE A 296 17.45 -5.49 -43.01
CA ILE A 296 16.37 -4.57 -42.65
C ILE A 296 15.85 -3.86 -43.90
N ALA A 297 14.54 -3.65 -43.97
CA ALA A 297 13.87 -3.06 -45.12
C ALA A 297 12.77 -2.04 -44.78
N GLY A 298 12.55 -1.75 -43.49
CA GLY A 298 11.71 -0.66 -43.00
C GLY A 298 12.38 0.71 -43.10
N LEU A 299 11.87 1.70 -42.38
CA LEU A 299 12.51 3.01 -42.21
C LEU A 299 13.87 2.90 -41.51
N GLY A 300 14.04 1.90 -40.63
CA GLY A 300 15.21 1.80 -39.76
C GLY A 300 15.03 2.66 -38.52
N VAL A 301 13.87 2.55 -37.88
CA VAL A 301 13.53 3.27 -36.64
C VAL A 301 13.21 2.32 -35.48
N GLU A 302 13.66 2.70 -34.31
CA GLU A 302 13.33 2.05 -33.03
C GLU A 302 12.41 2.98 -32.24
N VAL A 303 11.48 2.40 -31.50
CA VAL A 303 10.52 3.14 -30.68
C VAL A 303 10.54 2.59 -29.28
N GLU A 304 10.88 3.44 -28.32
CA GLU A 304 10.68 3.18 -26.91
C GLU A 304 9.25 3.61 -26.54
N GLY A 305 8.49 2.70 -25.93
CA GLY A 305 7.13 2.97 -25.47
C GLY A 305 7.05 2.99 -23.95
N ARG A 306 6.49 4.08 -23.42
CA ARG A 306 6.20 4.26 -22.00
C ARG A 306 4.75 4.68 -21.80
N GLY A 307 4.17 4.24 -20.68
CA GLY A 307 2.83 4.66 -20.26
C GLY A 307 2.84 5.03 -18.79
N TYR A 308 2.10 6.09 -18.42
CA TYR A 308 2.05 6.63 -17.05
C TYR A 308 0.61 6.77 -16.57
N ALA A 309 0.36 6.34 -15.33
CA ALA A 309 -0.90 6.51 -14.63
C ALA A 309 -0.66 6.86 -13.16
N TRP A 310 -1.41 7.84 -12.66
CA TRP A 310 -1.38 8.28 -11.26
C TRP A 310 -2.70 7.97 -10.57
N PHE A 311 -2.62 7.58 -9.31
CA PHE A 311 -3.76 7.35 -8.42
C PHE A 311 -4.31 8.67 -7.86
N HIS A 312 -3.49 9.73 -7.83
CA HIS A 312 -3.86 10.99 -7.23
C HIS A 312 -5.16 11.56 -7.85
N PRO A 313 -6.09 12.12 -7.06
CA PRO A 313 -7.42 12.50 -7.56
C PRO A 313 -7.46 13.55 -8.68
N LEU A 314 -6.39 14.33 -8.85
CA LEU A 314 -6.25 15.26 -9.98
C LEU A 314 -5.92 14.57 -11.31
N ALA A 315 -5.40 13.34 -11.29
CA ALA A 315 -4.91 12.61 -12.46
C ALA A 315 -5.55 11.21 -12.64
N GLU A 316 -6.43 10.79 -11.72
CA GLU A 316 -7.03 9.45 -11.74
C GLU A 316 -7.90 9.13 -12.97
N ASP A 317 -8.28 10.13 -13.77
CA ASP A 317 -9.04 9.99 -15.01
C ASP A 317 -8.18 10.16 -16.28
N ILE A 318 -6.85 10.08 -16.14
CA ILE A 318 -5.89 10.41 -17.20
C ILE A 318 -4.86 9.30 -17.35
N LEU A 319 -4.58 8.92 -18.59
CA LEU A 319 -3.51 8.00 -18.94
C LEU A 319 -2.60 8.66 -19.98
N VAL A 320 -1.30 8.66 -19.73
CA VAL A 320 -0.30 9.25 -20.63
C VAL A 320 0.48 8.16 -21.36
N MET A 321 0.78 8.40 -22.62
CA MET A 321 1.60 7.55 -23.47
C MET A 321 2.72 8.37 -24.11
N LEU A 322 3.95 7.96 -23.86
CA LEU A 322 5.15 8.54 -24.43
C LEU A 322 5.80 7.54 -25.39
N TYR A 323 6.13 8.03 -26.58
CA TYR A 323 6.90 7.30 -27.57
C TYR A 323 8.18 8.09 -27.89
N ARG A 324 9.34 7.48 -27.64
CA ARG A 324 10.63 8.02 -28.11
C ARG A 324 11.05 7.28 -29.37
N VAL A 325 11.33 8.00 -30.45
CA VAL A 325 11.68 7.44 -31.76
C VAL A 325 13.14 7.70 -32.06
N ARG A 326 13.93 6.64 -32.28
CA ARG A 326 15.34 6.71 -32.70
C ARG A 326 15.52 6.35 -34.15
N ASN A 327 16.32 7.12 -34.88
CA ASN A 327 16.85 6.69 -36.17
C ASN A 327 18.14 5.90 -35.97
N TYR A 328 18.06 4.59 -36.04
CA TYR A 328 19.23 3.71 -35.96
C TYR A 328 19.75 3.30 -37.36
N SER A 329 19.20 3.90 -38.43
CA SER A 329 19.70 3.70 -39.78
C SER A 329 21.03 4.42 -40.02
N ASP A 330 21.78 3.95 -41.01
CA ASP A 330 23.04 4.57 -41.44
C ASP A 330 22.86 5.85 -42.28
N TYR A 331 21.61 6.31 -42.45
CA TYR A 331 21.20 7.45 -43.26
C TYR A 331 20.35 8.45 -42.44
N VAL A 332 20.36 9.71 -42.84
CA VAL A 332 19.45 10.72 -42.25
C VAL A 332 18.06 10.53 -42.84
N LEU A 333 17.03 10.55 -42.00
CA LEU A 333 15.64 10.53 -42.44
C LEU A 333 15.16 11.99 -42.60
N PRO A 334 14.98 12.49 -43.84
CA PRO A 334 14.80 13.92 -44.08
C PRO A 334 13.43 14.46 -43.65
N ARG A 335 12.45 13.56 -43.51
CA ARG A 335 11.10 13.90 -43.07
C ARG A 335 10.41 12.67 -42.49
N ILE A 336 10.11 12.73 -41.20
CA ILE A 336 9.32 11.74 -40.46
C ILE A 336 8.10 12.40 -39.83
N HIS A 337 6.99 11.68 -39.77
CA HIS A 337 5.75 12.06 -39.12
C HIS A 337 5.44 11.00 -38.06
N THR A 338 5.20 11.42 -36.83
CA THR A 338 4.72 10.55 -35.75
C THR A 338 3.25 10.85 -35.49
N GLY A 339 2.48 9.83 -35.12
CA GLY A 339 1.06 10.04 -34.83
C GLY A 339 0.36 8.80 -34.32
N ILE A 340 -0.89 8.98 -33.95
CA ILE A 340 -1.79 7.93 -33.47
C ILE A 340 -3.04 7.91 -34.32
N PHE A 341 -3.41 6.71 -34.75
CA PHE A 341 -4.77 6.40 -35.20
C PHE A 341 -5.59 6.01 -33.97
N ALA A 342 -6.83 6.49 -33.87
CA ALA A 342 -7.70 6.21 -32.74
C ALA A 342 -9.15 5.98 -33.16
N ASN A 343 -9.74 4.89 -32.65
CA ASN A 343 -11.18 4.64 -32.68
C ASN A 343 -11.68 4.54 -31.23
N ALA A 344 -12.25 5.63 -30.70
CA ALA A 344 -12.73 5.69 -29.32
C ALA A 344 -14.08 4.99 -29.10
N ASN A 345 -14.81 4.65 -30.17
CA ASN A 345 -16.03 3.84 -30.16
C ASN A 345 -16.90 3.95 -28.89
N ILE A 346 -17.43 5.16 -28.63
CA ILE A 346 -18.04 5.55 -27.35
C ILE A 346 -19.24 4.67 -27.01
N VAL A 347 -19.10 3.78 -26.00
CA VAL A 347 -20.13 2.88 -25.45
C VAL A 347 -20.89 1.97 -26.43
N GLN A 348 -20.52 1.95 -27.71
CA GLN A 348 -21.22 1.22 -28.78
C GLN A 348 -21.25 -0.29 -28.51
N SER A 349 -20.11 -0.86 -28.07
CA SER A 349 -19.98 -2.27 -27.72
C SER A 349 -20.92 -2.73 -26.59
N ALA A 350 -21.37 -1.80 -25.74
CA ALA A 350 -22.24 -2.10 -24.60
C ALA A 350 -23.74 -2.05 -24.95
N TYR A 351 -24.15 -1.22 -25.91
CA TYR A 351 -25.57 -0.93 -26.18
C TYR A 351 -26.05 -1.22 -27.60
N ASN A 352 -25.14 -1.47 -28.56
CA ASN A 352 -25.44 -1.92 -29.92
C ASN A 352 -26.55 -1.09 -30.62
N GLN A 353 -26.49 0.25 -30.52
CA GLN A 353 -27.47 1.18 -31.09
C GLN A 353 -26.76 2.41 -31.72
N VAL A 354 -27.44 2.99 -32.74
CA VAL A 354 -27.11 4.16 -33.60
C VAL A 354 -25.89 5.02 -33.25
N ASP A 355 -25.05 5.25 -34.26
CA ASP A 355 -23.73 5.89 -34.15
C ASP A 355 -23.79 7.42 -34.15
N TYR A 356 -24.32 8.02 -33.09
CA TYR A 356 -24.30 9.49 -32.96
C TYR A 356 -23.06 9.99 -32.21
N ILE A 357 -21.86 9.67 -32.71
CA ILE A 357 -20.60 10.13 -32.10
C ILE A 357 -20.20 11.47 -32.73
N VAL A 358 -20.05 12.49 -31.89
CA VAL A 358 -19.59 13.82 -32.33
C VAL A 358 -18.16 14.03 -31.86
N ALA A 359 -17.31 14.58 -32.74
CA ALA A 359 -15.97 15.04 -32.39
C ALA A 359 -15.87 16.56 -32.46
N LYS A 360 -15.11 17.15 -31.54
CA LYS A 360 -14.66 18.54 -31.64
C LYS A 360 -13.18 18.62 -31.31
N TYR A 361 -12.42 19.26 -32.18
CA TYR A 361 -11.07 19.73 -31.91
C TYR A 361 -11.16 21.15 -31.35
N ASP A 362 -10.53 21.41 -30.20
CA ASP A 362 -10.49 22.73 -29.58
C ASP A 362 -9.07 23.27 -29.54
N TYR A 363 -8.91 24.44 -30.18
CA TYR A 363 -7.65 25.14 -30.40
C TYR A 363 -7.57 26.41 -29.53
N GLN A 364 -8.67 26.85 -28.89
CA GLN A 364 -8.70 28.14 -28.16
C GLN A 364 -8.59 27.97 -26.63
N GLY A 365 -7.37 28.10 -26.09
CA GLY A 365 -7.07 28.29 -24.67
C GLY A 365 -6.65 29.74 -24.32
N TYR A 366 -6.74 30.14 -23.05
CA TYR A 366 -6.28 31.45 -22.55
C TYR A 366 -4.80 31.39 -22.10
N GLY A 367 -3.89 31.95 -22.90
CA GLY A 367 -2.45 32.17 -22.56
C GLY A 367 -1.52 31.06 -23.07
N GLY A 368 -0.54 31.38 -23.94
CA GLY A 368 0.37 30.40 -24.60
C GLY A 368 1.30 29.64 -23.62
N ARG A 369 2.08 28.61 -24.02
CA ARG A 369 2.35 27.90 -25.30
C ARG A 369 1.08 27.43 -26.04
N THR A 370 1.05 27.61 -27.35
CA THR A 370 -0.17 27.81 -28.15
C THR A 370 -1.02 26.55 -28.39
N ASP A 371 -2.31 26.66 -28.07
CA ASP A 371 -3.44 25.80 -28.46
C ASP A 371 -3.72 24.59 -27.55
N PHE A 372 -4.96 24.45 -27.11
CA PHE A 372 -5.36 23.45 -26.09
C PHE A 372 -5.30 21.99 -26.60
N ASP A 373 -4.75 21.77 -27.81
CA ASP A 373 -4.45 20.54 -28.57
C ASP A 373 -5.11 19.27 -28.07
N ILE A 374 -6.43 19.29 -28.13
CA ILE A 374 -7.27 18.22 -27.63
C ILE A 374 -8.46 18.02 -28.54
N MET A 375 -8.79 16.75 -28.73
CA MET A 375 -9.99 16.32 -29.41
C MET A 375 -10.91 15.62 -28.41
N TYR A 376 -12.18 16.00 -28.40
CA TYR A 376 -13.20 15.40 -27.56
C TYR A 376 -14.21 14.65 -28.41
N GLN A 377 -14.59 13.45 -27.99
CA GLN A 377 -15.66 12.65 -28.56
C GLN A 377 -16.73 12.32 -27.50
N TRP A 378 -18.00 12.45 -27.88
CA TRP A 378 -19.13 12.09 -27.02
C TRP A 378 -20.31 11.57 -27.83
N HIS A 379 -21.18 10.83 -27.16
CA HIS A 379 -22.46 10.40 -27.74
C HIS A 379 -23.46 11.56 -27.71
N LYS A 380 -24.02 11.96 -28.86
CA LYS A 380 -24.90 13.15 -29.00
C LYS A 380 -26.22 13.04 -28.25
N PHE A 381 -26.77 11.82 -28.17
CA PHE A 381 -28.08 11.54 -27.56
C PHE A 381 -27.99 10.37 -26.56
N PRO A 382 -27.21 10.50 -25.47
CA PRO A 382 -26.94 9.39 -24.55
C PRO A 382 -28.21 8.83 -23.90
N GLU A 383 -29.27 9.64 -23.76
CA GLU A 383 -30.58 9.21 -23.27
C GLU A 383 -31.28 8.18 -24.17
N GLN A 384 -30.88 8.05 -25.43
CA GLN A 384 -31.45 7.09 -26.38
C GLN A 384 -30.88 5.68 -26.20
N LEU A 385 -29.77 5.51 -25.48
CA LEU A 385 -29.10 4.22 -25.27
C LEU A 385 -29.84 3.29 -24.29
N GLY A 386 -30.90 3.78 -23.63
CA GLY A 386 -31.73 2.96 -22.72
C GLY A 386 -31.00 2.52 -21.45
N THR A 387 -29.94 3.22 -21.05
CA THR A 387 -29.12 2.92 -19.86
C THR A 387 -29.36 3.91 -18.73
N ILE A 388 -29.22 3.44 -17.49
CA ILE A 388 -29.17 4.30 -16.29
C ILE A 388 -27.74 4.74 -15.95
N LYS A 389 -26.73 4.13 -16.58
CA LYS A 389 -25.33 4.49 -16.37
C LYS A 389 -25.04 5.83 -17.05
N LYS A 390 -24.28 6.70 -16.39
CA LYS A 390 -23.81 7.96 -16.99
C LYS A 390 -22.86 7.62 -18.16
N VAL A 391 -23.04 8.29 -19.30
CA VAL A 391 -22.12 8.21 -20.43
C VAL A 391 -21.21 9.44 -20.37
N GLY A 392 -19.90 9.21 -20.31
CA GLY A 392 -18.89 10.26 -20.21
C GLY A 392 -18.48 10.83 -21.55
N VAL A 393 -17.50 11.73 -21.49
CA VAL A 393 -16.81 12.29 -22.66
C VAL A 393 -15.41 11.70 -22.71
N PHE A 394 -14.99 11.27 -23.90
CA PHE A 394 -13.64 10.81 -24.18
C PHE A 394 -12.82 11.98 -24.75
N GLY A 395 -11.65 12.22 -24.19
CA GLY A 395 -10.67 13.19 -24.66
C GLY A 395 -9.39 12.51 -25.11
N PHE A 396 -8.79 13.04 -26.17
CA PHE A 396 -7.46 12.67 -26.62
C PHE A 396 -6.63 13.93 -26.79
N ALA A 397 -5.57 14.05 -25.99
CA ALA A 397 -4.74 15.23 -25.90
C ALA A 397 -3.35 14.99 -26.48
N PHE A 398 -2.82 16.02 -27.13
CA PHE A 398 -1.41 16.17 -27.41
C PHE A 398 -0.73 16.80 -26.20
N LEU A 399 0.42 16.27 -25.79
CA LEU A 399 1.26 16.89 -24.76
C LEU A 399 2.60 17.34 -25.32
N GLU A 400 3.18 16.56 -26.25
CA GLU A 400 4.54 16.81 -26.75
C GLU A 400 4.69 16.36 -28.21
N SER A 401 5.30 17.20 -29.05
CA SER A 401 5.76 16.84 -30.41
C SER A 401 7.28 16.69 -30.49
N PRO A 402 7.79 16.01 -31.54
CA PRO A 402 9.21 16.06 -31.87
C PRO A 402 9.75 17.49 -31.99
N GLY A 403 10.96 17.73 -31.48
CA GLY A 403 11.62 19.04 -31.54
C GLY A 403 12.21 19.41 -32.91
N ILE A 404 12.35 20.71 -33.19
CA ILE A 404 12.98 21.30 -34.38
C ILE A 404 14.08 22.30 -33.98
N ASP A 405 15.15 21.78 -33.44
CA ASP A 405 16.32 22.52 -32.93
C ASP A 405 17.28 23.08 -34.01
N TYR A 406 16.84 23.17 -35.28
CA TYR A 406 17.76 23.38 -36.40
C TYR A 406 17.31 24.43 -37.41
N ASN A 407 16.23 25.17 -37.14
CA ASN A 407 15.55 25.98 -38.15
C ASN A 407 15.63 27.51 -37.91
N GLY A 408 16.12 27.97 -36.76
CA GLY A 408 16.18 29.40 -36.41
C GLY A 408 14.91 29.97 -35.80
N VAL A 409 13.94 29.16 -35.39
CA VAL A 409 12.55 29.59 -35.12
C VAL A 409 11.99 28.88 -33.90
N ASP A 410 11.60 29.66 -32.89
CA ASP A 410 10.69 29.26 -31.80
C ASP A 410 9.37 28.73 -32.38
N ASP A 411 9.26 27.40 -32.57
CA ASP A 411 8.11 26.73 -33.20
C ASP A 411 6.93 26.56 -32.21
N ASP A 412 7.16 26.59 -30.90
CA ASP A 412 6.14 26.35 -29.86
C ASP A 412 5.76 27.59 -29.00
N ALA A 413 6.41 28.73 -29.27
CA ALA A 413 6.16 30.08 -28.77
C ALA A 413 6.41 30.26 -27.27
N ASP A 414 7.48 29.68 -26.77
CA ASP A 414 7.87 29.68 -25.36
C ASP A 414 8.94 30.72 -25.00
N SER A 415 9.49 31.41 -26.01
CA SER A 415 10.57 32.42 -25.95
C SER A 415 11.99 31.86 -25.97
N LEU A 416 12.15 30.55 -26.14
CA LEU A 416 13.41 29.87 -26.41
C LEU A 416 13.48 29.57 -27.92
N ILE A 417 14.68 29.50 -28.49
CA ILE A 417 14.88 29.33 -29.94
C ILE A 417 15.91 28.24 -30.15
N ASP A 418 15.59 27.25 -31.01
CA ASP A 418 16.49 26.17 -31.40
C ASP A 418 17.08 25.40 -30.20
N GLU A 419 16.30 25.23 -29.14
CA GLU A 419 16.66 24.43 -27.96
C GLU A 419 16.69 22.94 -28.27
N SER A 420 17.60 22.22 -27.61
CA SER A 420 17.85 20.81 -27.88
C SER A 420 18.16 20.05 -26.60
N MET A 421 17.30 19.09 -26.28
CA MET A 421 17.49 18.03 -25.26
C MET A 421 18.68 17.06 -25.49
N SER A 422 19.73 17.46 -26.21
CA SER A 422 20.83 16.58 -26.62
C SER A 422 22.14 17.29 -26.97
N ASP A 423 22.25 18.59 -26.68
CA ASP A 423 23.46 19.37 -26.98
C ASP A 423 24.33 19.63 -25.74
N GLY A 424 23.85 19.24 -24.54
CA GLY A 424 24.56 19.37 -23.28
C GLY A 424 24.55 20.79 -22.72
N ILE A 425 23.53 21.59 -23.06
CA ILE A 425 23.36 22.97 -22.63
C ILE A 425 21.99 23.13 -21.97
N ASP A 426 21.98 23.55 -20.72
CA ASP A 426 20.78 24.06 -20.04
C ASP A 426 20.32 25.38 -20.69
N ASN A 427 19.31 25.27 -21.56
CA ASN A 427 18.83 26.35 -22.44
C ASN A 427 18.02 27.42 -21.68
N ASP A 428 17.30 27.04 -20.63
CA ASP A 428 16.35 27.91 -19.91
C ASP A 428 16.86 28.35 -18.52
N HIS A 429 18.00 27.80 -18.08
CA HIS A 429 18.70 28.10 -16.84
C HIS A 429 17.94 27.69 -15.57
N ASP A 430 17.18 26.61 -15.61
CA ASP A 430 16.39 26.13 -14.49
C ASP A 430 17.11 25.05 -13.64
N TRP A 431 18.14 24.38 -14.18
CA TRP A 431 18.98 23.42 -13.45
C TRP A 431 19.71 24.05 -12.27
N LYS A 432 19.64 23.37 -11.12
CA LYS A 432 20.32 23.80 -9.89
C LYS A 432 21.16 22.68 -9.28
N GLY A 433 22.47 22.89 -9.22
CA GLY A 433 23.36 22.07 -8.42
C GLY A 433 23.05 22.13 -6.92
N PHE A 434 23.74 21.29 -6.13
CA PHE A 434 23.56 21.27 -4.69
C PHE A 434 23.85 22.66 -4.05
N SER A 435 23.15 22.96 -2.96
CA SER A 435 23.29 24.23 -2.24
C SER A 435 24.36 24.15 -1.16
N ASP A 436 25.51 24.78 -1.40
CA ASP A 436 26.65 24.92 -0.49
C ASP A 436 26.35 26.01 0.57
N ILE A 437 25.51 25.69 1.56
CA ILE A 437 24.98 26.63 2.57
C ILE A 437 25.33 26.21 4.02
N GLY A 438 26.20 25.21 4.20
CA GLY A 438 26.58 24.68 5.51
C GLY A 438 25.47 23.84 6.17
N LEU A 439 25.83 23.07 7.20
CA LEU A 439 24.89 22.16 7.89
C LEU A 439 23.82 22.90 8.72
N ASP A 440 24.02 24.18 9.03
CA ASP A 440 23.03 24.98 9.76
C ASP A 440 21.93 25.61 8.87
N ARG A 441 22.07 25.44 7.54
CA ARG A 441 21.18 25.97 6.49
C ARG A 441 21.04 27.49 6.50
N LEU A 442 22.05 28.22 7.00
CA LEU A 442 22.07 29.69 7.00
C LEU A 442 22.97 30.19 5.87
N ALA A 443 22.38 30.97 4.95
CA ALA A 443 23.14 31.57 3.87
C ALA A 443 23.63 32.99 4.23
N PRO A 444 24.67 33.51 3.54
CA PRO A 444 25.07 34.92 3.62
C PRO A 444 23.91 35.90 3.35
N GLY A 445 23.27 36.40 4.41
CA GLY A 445 22.10 37.28 4.32
C GLY A 445 20.98 36.95 5.30
N ASP A 446 20.98 35.77 5.91
CA ASP A 446 20.02 35.42 6.97
C ASP A 446 20.30 36.22 8.25
N GLU A 447 19.23 36.57 8.99
CA GLU A 447 19.34 37.43 10.19
C GLU A 447 20.21 36.81 11.30
N LYS A 448 20.40 35.49 11.26
CA LYS A 448 21.22 34.70 12.18
C LYS A 448 22.57 34.27 11.60
N TYR A 449 22.87 34.63 10.36
CA TYR A 449 24.13 34.26 9.73
C TYR A 449 25.30 35.02 10.37
N GLU A 450 26.15 34.33 11.13
CA GLU A 450 27.29 34.93 11.84
C GLU A 450 28.62 34.87 11.05
N GLY A 451 28.63 34.20 9.89
CA GLY A 451 29.77 34.03 8.98
C GLY A 451 30.02 32.55 8.65
N PRO A 452 31.08 32.25 7.86
CA PRO A 452 31.41 30.88 7.45
C PRO A 452 31.53 29.94 8.65
N ASP A 453 30.83 28.80 8.57
CA ASP A 453 30.78 27.84 9.66
C ASP A 453 32.18 27.35 10.08
N ALA A 454 32.38 27.25 11.40
CA ALA A 454 33.66 26.83 11.97
C ALA A 454 34.00 25.37 11.68
N ASP A 455 33.01 24.57 11.27
CA ASP A 455 33.18 23.18 10.86
C ASP A 455 33.73 23.04 9.42
N GLY A 456 33.70 24.12 8.63
CA GLY A 456 34.22 24.17 7.27
C GLY A 456 33.30 23.56 6.21
N THR A 457 32.02 23.39 6.51
CA THR A 457 31.02 22.87 5.58
C THR A 457 30.60 23.93 4.55
N GLU A 458 30.40 25.17 4.97
CA GLU A 458 30.00 26.25 4.06
C GLU A 458 31.12 26.74 3.11
N GLY A 459 30.80 26.85 1.83
CA GLY A 459 31.61 27.44 0.76
C GLY A 459 32.78 26.58 0.31
N ASN A 460 32.72 25.27 0.54
CA ASN A 460 33.82 24.34 0.28
C ASN A 460 33.70 23.60 -1.07
N GLY A 461 32.56 23.77 -1.77
CA GLY A 461 32.26 23.13 -3.05
C GLY A 461 32.09 21.62 -2.96
N LYS A 462 31.61 21.09 -1.83
CA LYS A 462 31.26 19.68 -1.62
C LYS A 462 29.95 19.60 -0.89
N TRP A 463 29.11 18.66 -1.29
CA TRP A 463 27.90 18.33 -0.56
C TRP A 463 28.24 17.73 0.81
N ASP A 464 27.79 18.38 1.87
CA ASP A 464 27.98 17.95 3.26
C ASP A 464 26.67 17.45 3.90
N THR A 465 26.80 16.39 4.72
CA THR A 465 25.68 15.76 5.45
C THR A 465 26.12 15.29 6.84
N GLU A 466 25.21 15.41 7.82
CA GLU A 466 25.36 14.79 9.14
C GLU A 466 25.18 13.28 9.09
N ASP A 467 24.48 12.75 8.07
CA ASP A 467 24.28 11.33 7.82
C ASP A 467 25.55 10.66 7.28
N LYS A 468 26.53 10.43 8.15
CA LYS A 468 27.86 9.93 7.75
C LYS A 468 27.83 8.53 7.16
N ASN A 469 26.75 7.78 7.40
CA ASN A 469 26.60 6.42 6.92
C ASN A 469 25.47 6.27 5.88
N LEU A 470 24.80 7.37 5.51
CA LEU A 470 23.73 7.46 4.52
C LEU A 470 22.56 6.51 4.83
N ASN A 471 22.24 6.32 6.11
CA ASN A 471 21.14 5.43 6.52
C ASN A 471 19.80 6.16 6.72
N GLY A 472 19.78 7.48 6.53
CA GLY A 472 18.60 8.34 6.66
C GLY A 472 18.17 8.58 8.11
N ALA A 473 18.98 8.24 9.10
CA ALA A 473 18.69 8.39 10.51
C ALA A 473 19.81 9.16 11.23
N LEU A 474 19.41 10.01 12.19
CA LEU A 474 20.36 10.72 13.04
C LEU A 474 20.94 9.77 14.10
N ASP A 475 22.15 9.25 13.86
CA ASP A 475 22.84 8.38 14.80
C ASP A 475 23.57 9.16 15.92
N PRO A 476 23.82 8.55 17.09
CA PRO A 476 24.55 9.19 18.17
C PRO A 476 25.94 9.69 17.75
N GLY A 477 26.12 11.02 17.71
CA GLY A 477 27.37 11.67 17.31
C GLY A 477 27.39 12.23 15.88
N GLU A 478 26.26 12.14 15.17
CA GLU A 478 26.03 12.78 13.87
C GLU A 478 25.51 14.20 14.01
N ASP A 479 24.65 14.46 15.01
CA ASP A 479 24.11 15.79 15.37
C ASP A 479 25.22 16.77 15.79
N THR A 480 25.76 17.47 14.80
CA THR A 480 26.95 18.33 14.93
C THR A 480 26.55 19.70 15.45
N ASN A 481 25.36 20.19 15.06
CA ASN A 481 24.83 21.47 15.50
C ASN A 481 23.91 21.38 16.75
N ALA A 482 23.67 20.17 17.28
CA ALA A 482 22.90 19.85 18.48
C ALA A 482 21.42 20.27 18.40
N ASN A 483 20.79 20.10 17.23
CA ASN A 483 19.40 20.45 16.99
C ASN A 483 18.43 19.24 17.00
N ASP A 484 18.93 18.04 17.26
CA ASP A 484 18.22 16.76 17.24
C ASP A 484 17.53 16.47 15.87
N ARG A 485 18.12 16.92 14.76
CA ARG A 485 17.67 16.66 13.37
C ARG A 485 18.83 16.19 12.52
N LEU A 486 18.52 15.43 11.47
CA LEU A 486 19.51 15.04 10.46
C LEU A 486 19.60 16.17 9.43
N ASP A 487 20.68 16.94 9.48
CA ASP A 487 20.90 18.01 8.52
C ASP A 487 21.84 17.60 7.38
N TYR A 488 21.52 18.10 6.20
CA TYR A 488 22.33 17.98 4.99
C TYR A 488 22.01 19.16 4.08
N GLU A 489 22.97 19.43 3.21
CA GLU A 489 22.82 20.41 2.14
C GLU A 489 21.79 19.93 1.10
N PRO A 490 20.92 20.82 0.58
CA PRO A 490 19.99 20.44 -0.47
C PRO A 490 20.73 19.98 -1.73
N VAL A 491 20.42 18.76 -2.19
CA VAL A 491 21.02 18.19 -3.42
C VAL A 491 20.47 18.86 -4.68
N ASN A 492 19.23 19.34 -4.63
CA ASN A 492 18.52 19.95 -5.76
C ASN A 492 18.46 19.01 -6.98
N ASP A 493 19.00 19.41 -8.13
CA ASP A 493 18.96 18.66 -9.38
C ASP A 493 20.17 17.72 -9.57
N ASP A 494 21.18 17.81 -8.70
CA ASP A 494 22.48 17.10 -8.79
C ASP A 494 22.44 15.69 -8.17
N VAL A 495 21.57 14.84 -8.72
CA VAL A 495 21.29 13.49 -8.24
C VAL A 495 22.02 12.40 -9.02
N GLY A 496 22.90 12.76 -9.95
CA GLY A 496 23.67 11.81 -10.75
C GLY A 496 22.91 11.13 -11.90
N THR A 497 23.64 10.29 -12.64
CA THR A 497 23.16 9.62 -13.86
C THR A 497 22.07 8.59 -13.67
N ASP A 498 21.97 7.99 -12.49
CA ASP A 498 20.90 7.06 -12.17
C ASP A 498 19.58 7.77 -11.79
N GLY A 499 19.59 9.10 -11.62
CA GLY A 499 18.45 9.95 -11.32
C GLY A 499 17.89 9.79 -9.89
N VAL A 500 18.66 9.20 -8.97
CA VAL A 500 18.24 8.92 -7.58
C VAL A 500 19.25 9.50 -6.60
N GLY A 501 18.83 10.49 -5.81
CA GLY A 501 19.69 11.16 -4.83
C GLY A 501 19.38 10.76 -3.38
N PRO A 502 20.15 11.26 -2.41
CA PRO A 502 19.99 10.99 -0.95
C PRO A 502 18.62 11.36 -0.37
N ASP A 503 17.89 12.22 -1.07
CA ASP A 503 16.54 12.67 -0.71
C ASP A 503 15.43 11.72 -1.20
N ASP A 504 15.75 10.76 -2.07
CA ASP A 504 14.79 9.79 -2.61
C ASP A 504 14.63 8.54 -1.72
N ASN A 505 13.40 8.01 -1.67
CA ASN A 505 13.08 6.81 -0.87
C ASN A 505 13.73 5.52 -1.41
N GLU A 506 14.16 5.53 -2.67
CA GLU A 506 14.81 4.42 -3.38
C GLU A 506 16.33 4.51 -3.41
N TYR A 507 16.93 5.47 -2.71
CA TYR A 507 18.37 5.69 -2.69
C TYR A 507 19.12 4.48 -2.10
N MET A 508 20.07 3.94 -2.88
CA MET A 508 20.88 2.76 -2.51
C MET A 508 22.33 3.13 -2.18
N GLY A 509 22.68 4.42 -2.22
CA GLY A 509 24.02 4.96 -2.08
C GLY A 509 24.54 5.59 -3.39
N PRO A 510 25.72 6.22 -3.35
CA PRO A 510 26.14 7.09 -4.45
C PRO A 510 26.40 6.40 -5.78
N ASP A 511 26.20 7.14 -6.86
CA ASP A 511 26.45 6.68 -8.21
C ASP A 511 27.89 6.15 -8.42
N PRO A 512 28.10 4.90 -8.90
CA PRO A 512 29.44 4.32 -9.00
C PRO A 512 30.41 5.04 -9.95
N ASP A 513 29.90 5.90 -10.83
CA ASP A 513 30.70 6.73 -11.73
C ASP A 513 31.05 8.12 -11.14
N GLY A 514 30.50 8.46 -9.97
CA GLY A 514 30.80 9.68 -9.23
C GLY A 514 30.14 10.95 -9.77
N THR A 515 28.98 10.80 -10.43
CA THR A 515 28.22 11.91 -11.02
C THR A 515 27.34 12.63 -10.02
N GLU A 516 26.93 11.98 -8.94
CA GLU A 516 26.06 12.59 -7.92
C GLU A 516 26.77 13.61 -7.01
N CYS A 517 26.06 14.70 -6.70
CA CYS A 517 26.50 15.78 -5.81
C CYS A 517 27.86 16.39 -6.19
N ASN A 518 28.14 16.49 -7.49
CA ASN A 518 29.44 16.91 -8.02
C ASN A 518 29.46 18.38 -8.49
N GLY A 519 28.30 19.05 -8.50
CA GLY A 519 28.09 20.43 -8.93
C GLY A 519 28.14 20.64 -10.45
N VAL A 520 27.98 19.58 -11.24
CA VAL A 520 28.07 19.58 -12.72
C VAL A 520 26.82 18.91 -13.28
N MET A 521 26.30 19.44 -14.39
CA MET A 521 25.18 18.83 -15.11
C MET A 521 25.58 17.49 -15.73
N ASP A 522 24.97 16.40 -15.26
CA ASP A 522 25.20 15.05 -15.76
C ASP A 522 23.92 14.47 -16.41
N LEU A 523 24.09 13.69 -17.49
CA LEU A 523 22.95 13.11 -18.21
C LEU A 523 22.15 12.16 -17.29
N GLY A 524 20.84 12.36 -17.20
CA GLY A 524 19.95 11.58 -16.34
C GLY A 524 19.44 12.36 -15.13
N GLU A 525 20.06 13.50 -14.84
CA GLU A 525 19.64 14.42 -13.80
C GLU A 525 18.35 15.16 -14.16
N PRO A 526 17.49 15.50 -13.21
CA PRO A 526 16.54 16.60 -13.27
C PRO A 526 16.92 17.79 -14.16
N HIS A 527 15.95 18.37 -14.90
CA HIS A 527 16.12 19.69 -15.53
C HIS A 527 17.37 19.81 -16.43
N PHE A 528 17.73 18.74 -17.16
CA PHE A 528 18.88 18.77 -18.07
C PHE A 528 18.75 17.82 -19.27
N ASP A 529 18.90 18.33 -20.50
CA ASP A 529 18.87 17.53 -21.73
C ASP A 529 17.61 16.62 -21.77
N VAL A 530 17.76 15.29 -21.85
CA VAL A 530 16.70 14.32 -22.15
C VAL A 530 15.61 14.19 -21.06
N THR A 531 15.87 14.75 -19.88
CA THR A 531 14.99 14.79 -18.71
C THR A 531 14.37 16.17 -18.50
N ASP A 532 14.74 17.18 -19.30
CA ASP A 532 14.03 18.45 -19.32
C ASP A 532 13.19 18.60 -20.58
N ILE A 533 11.87 18.54 -20.42
CA ILE A 533 10.95 18.69 -21.53
C ILE A 533 10.88 20.11 -22.06
N ASP A 534 11.31 21.09 -21.27
CA ASP A 534 11.23 22.50 -21.63
C ASP A 534 12.38 22.92 -22.57
N GLU A 535 13.40 22.08 -22.80
CA GLU A 535 14.47 22.26 -23.82
C GLU A 535 14.13 21.69 -25.21
N ALA A 536 12.85 21.47 -25.52
CA ALA A 536 12.41 20.88 -26.77
C ALA A 536 11.60 21.85 -27.62
N ASP A 537 12.20 22.35 -28.73
CA ASP A 537 11.53 23.29 -29.65
C ASP A 537 10.39 22.60 -30.43
N GLN A 538 9.19 22.53 -29.84
CA GLN A 538 8.18 21.57 -30.27
C GLN A 538 7.56 21.90 -31.64
N ALA A 539 7.60 20.96 -32.58
CA ALA A 539 7.08 21.15 -33.94
C ALA A 539 5.56 21.43 -34.05
N GLY A 540 4.81 21.08 -33.01
CA GLY A 540 3.36 21.16 -32.87
C GLY A 540 2.56 20.07 -33.58
N LEU A 541 1.27 20.00 -33.23
CA LEU A 541 0.28 19.14 -33.85
C LEU A 541 -0.21 19.73 -35.18
N LYS A 542 0.05 19.05 -36.31
CA LYS A 542 -0.30 19.56 -37.66
C LYS A 542 -1.20 18.66 -38.51
N HIS A 543 -1.48 17.44 -38.05
CA HIS A 543 -2.34 16.48 -38.75
C HIS A 543 -3.48 16.04 -37.84
N VAL A 544 -4.67 16.61 -38.04
CA VAL A 544 -5.89 16.26 -37.27
C VAL A 544 -7.01 15.92 -38.24
N TYR A 545 -7.34 14.64 -38.36
CA TYR A 545 -8.34 14.18 -39.33
C TYR A 545 -9.36 13.28 -38.65
N VAL A 546 -10.64 13.66 -38.66
CA VAL A 546 -11.77 12.82 -38.21
C VAL A 546 -12.54 12.32 -39.43
N PHE A 547 -12.79 11.01 -39.50
CA PHE A 547 -13.42 10.37 -40.65
C PHE A 547 -14.29 9.18 -40.25
N GLU A 548 -15.26 8.85 -41.11
CA GLU A 548 -16.10 7.64 -40.96
C GLU A 548 -15.25 6.36 -41.10
N TYR A 549 -15.30 5.49 -40.10
CA TYR A 549 -14.44 4.29 -39.99
C TYR A 549 -14.61 3.34 -41.19
N ASP A 550 -15.86 3.10 -41.63
CA ASP A 550 -16.21 2.10 -42.65
C ASP A 550 -15.86 2.48 -44.10
N ARG A 551 -15.30 3.68 -44.36
CA ARG A 551 -15.00 4.15 -45.73
C ARG A 551 -13.66 3.66 -46.34
N ASP A 552 -13.15 2.52 -45.87
CA ASP A 552 -11.99 1.81 -46.46
C ASP A 552 -10.68 2.62 -46.54
N ILE A 553 -10.52 3.65 -45.70
CA ILE A 553 -9.44 4.63 -45.82
C ILE A 553 -8.07 4.06 -45.41
N LEU A 554 -8.06 3.08 -44.50
CA LEU A 554 -6.85 2.65 -43.80
C LEU A 554 -6.17 1.42 -44.42
N ARG A 555 -6.78 0.71 -45.38
CA ARG A 555 -6.28 -0.58 -45.95
C ARG A 555 -4.92 -0.55 -46.69
N SER A 556 -4.26 0.60 -46.78
CA SER A 556 -2.94 0.73 -47.41
C SER A 556 -2.18 1.95 -46.91
N ASP A 557 -0.89 1.76 -46.61
CA ASP A 557 0.06 2.80 -46.20
C ASP A 557 0.07 3.99 -47.16
N ARG A 558 -0.08 3.72 -48.46
CA ARG A 558 -0.17 4.78 -49.48
C ARG A 558 -1.41 5.64 -49.29
N SER A 559 -2.55 5.05 -48.95
CA SER A 559 -3.79 5.80 -48.71
C SER A 559 -3.66 6.68 -47.46
N VAL A 560 -3.08 6.13 -46.39
CA VAL A 560 -2.77 6.88 -45.15
C VAL A 560 -1.85 8.05 -45.45
N TRP A 561 -0.76 7.81 -46.18
CA TRP A 561 0.18 8.85 -46.58
C TRP A 561 -0.49 9.94 -47.42
N GLU A 562 -1.13 9.58 -48.54
CA GLU A 562 -1.68 10.54 -49.50
C GLU A 562 -2.80 11.40 -48.92
N LYS A 563 -3.58 10.85 -47.98
CA LYS A 563 -4.72 11.54 -47.35
C LYS A 563 -4.31 12.35 -46.14
N PHE A 564 -3.48 11.80 -45.25
CA PHE A 564 -3.26 12.37 -43.92
C PHE A 564 -1.87 12.96 -43.74
N LEU A 565 -0.81 12.34 -44.28
CA LEU A 565 0.58 12.73 -43.95
C LEU A 565 1.26 13.60 -45.03
N ARG A 566 0.81 13.50 -46.30
CA ARG A 566 1.44 14.20 -47.44
C ARG A 566 1.45 15.72 -47.29
N ARG A 567 0.44 16.28 -46.62
CA ARG A 567 0.33 17.71 -46.32
C ARG A 567 -0.24 17.88 -44.92
N GLU A 568 0.24 18.90 -44.22
CA GLU A 568 -0.37 19.39 -42.99
C GLU A 568 -1.83 19.78 -43.25
N GLY A 569 -2.71 19.54 -42.28
CA GLY A 569 -4.12 19.80 -42.43
C GLY A 569 -4.96 19.36 -41.23
N GLN A 570 -6.07 20.06 -41.06
CA GLN A 570 -7.07 19.79 -40.03
C GLN A 570 -8.45 19.68 -40.70
N GLU A 571 -9.08 18.50 -40.60
CA GLU A 571 -10.40 18.24 -41.16
C GLU A 571 -11.22 17.40 -40.18
N VAL A 572 -12.30 17.99 -39.65
CA VAL A 572 -13.23 17.31 -38.74
C VAL A 572 -14.57 17.14 -39.45
N ILE A 573 -14.96 15.90 -39.69
CA ILE A 573 -16.26 15.57 -40.29
C ILE A 573 -17.31 15.43 -39.17
N ASP A 574 -18.48 16.05 -39.36
CA ASP A 574 -19.68 15.79 -38.57
C ASP A 574 -20.49 14.69 -39.28
N SER A 575 -20.62 13.52 -38.63
CA SER A 575 -21.25 12.31 -39.17
C SER A 575 -22.18 11.67 -38.14
N ASP A 576 -23.15 10.89 -38.60
CA ASP A 576 -24.06 10.03 -37.81
C ASP A 576 -23.73 8.53 -37.93
N GLU A 577 -22.50 8.22 -38.33
CA GLU A 577 -21.88 6.89 -38.42
C GLU A 577 -20.66 6.80 -37.47
N ASP A 578 -20.09 5.60 -37.24
CA ASP A 578 -18.87 5.44 -36.44
C ASP A 578 -17.69 6.27 -37.00
N ILE A 579 -17.02 7.02 -36.13
CA ILE A 579 -15.92 7.92 -36.49
C ILE A 579 -14.61 7.51 -35.81
N ALA A 580 -13.54 7.55 -36.60
CA ALA A 580 -12.17 7.41 -36.13
C ALA A 580 -11.37 8.67 -36.46
N PHE A 581 -10.19 8.80 -35.86
CA PHE A 581 -9.35 9.97 -36.08
C PHE A 581 -7.86 9.64 -36.17
N VAL A 582 -7.12 10.50 -36.86
CA VAL A 582 -5.66 10.52 -36.89
C VAL A 582 -5.19 11.82 -36.27
N PHE A 583 -4.20 11.69 -35.38
CA PHE A 583 -3.59 12.79 -34.64
C PHE A 583 -2.07 12.67 -34.81
N GLY A 584 -1.43 13.63 -35.49
CA GLY A 584 -0.02 13.52 -35.84
C GLY A 584 0.75 14.85 -35.88
N SER A 585 2.05 14.75 -35.58
CA SER A 585 2.97 15.88 -35.55
C SER A 585 3.32 16.38 -36.94
N ARG A 586 3.84 17.60 -37.02
CA ARG A 586 4.55 18.09 -38.20
C ARG A 586 5.66 17.13 -38.63
N GLY A 587 6.01 17.16 -39.91
CA GLY A 587 7.12 16.40 -40.45
C GLY A 587 8.48 16.99 -40.05
N VAL A 588 9.32 16.24 -39.34
CA VAL A 588 10.66 16.67 -38.86
C VAL A 588 11.79 15.85 -39.46
N LYS A 589 13.01 16.41 -39.51
CA LYS A 589 14.22 15.68 -39.93
C LYS A 589 14.78 14.90 -38.74
N LEU A 590 14.97 13.59 -38.87
CA LEU A 590 15.57 12.76 -37.82
C LEU A 590 17.00 12.33 -38.20
N ASP A 591 17.98 12.95 -37.54
CA ASP A 591 19.41 12.65 -37.69
C ASP A 591 19.76 11.28 -37.12
N ARG A 592 20.92 10.74 -37.52
CA ARG A 592 21.35 9.39 -37.10
C ARG A 592 21.61 9.35 -35.60
N ASN A 593 21.18 8.26 -34.95
CA ASN A 593 21.26 8.03 -33.50
C ASN A 593 20.59 9.11 -32.63
N ARG A 594 19.75 9.97 -33.23
CA ARG A 594 18.98 10.98 -32.49
C ARG A 594 17.65 10.39 -32.03
N TRP A 595 17.20 10.77 -30.84
CA TRP A 595 15.88 10.47 -30.30
C TRP A 595 14.97 11.68 -30.41
N TYR A 596 13.70 11.47 -30.75
CA TYR A 596 12.64 12.47 -30.60
C TYR A 596 11.47 11.92 -29.81
N ARG A 597 10.80 12.80 -29.08
CA ARG A 597 9.69 12.48 -28.18
C ARG A 597 8.35 12.76 -28.86
N PHE A 598 7.35 12.00 -28.47
CA PHE A 598 5.95 12.20 -28.86
C PHE A 598 5.09 11.74 -27.70
N CYS A 599 4.36 12.67 -27.07
CA CYS A 599 3.55 12.38 -25.90
C CYS A 599 2.08 12.73 -26.13
N THR A 600 1.22 11.79 -25.74
CA THR A 600 -0.25 11.92 -25.83
C THR A 600 -0.90 11.46 -24.55
N ALA A 601 -2.14 11.91 -24.32
CA ALA A 601 -2.92 11.45 -23.17
C ALA A 601 -4.37 11.11 -23.56
N ILE A 602 -4.86 10.00 -23.01
CA ILE A 602 -6.30 9.73 -22.92
C ILE A 602 -6.82 10.43 -21.68
N ILE A 603 -7.91 11.18 -21.84
CA ILE A 603 -8.51 11.97 -20.77
C ILE A 603 -9.98 11.63 -20.69
N MET A 604 -10.42 11.10 -19.57
CA MET A 604 -11.81 10.83 -19.30
C MET A 604 -12.44 11.97 -18.51
N GLY A 605 -13.73 12.19 -18.67
CA GLY A 605 -14.46 13.19 -17.90
C GLY A 605 -15.94 12.95 -17.92
N GLN A 606 -16.60 13.40 -16.85
CA GLN A 606 -18.03 13.18 -16.66
C GLN A 606 -18.91 14.00 -17.60
N ASP A 607 -18.38 15.14 -18.03
CA ASP A 607 -18.93 16.03 -19.04
C ASP A 607 -17.80 16.78 -19.75
N ARG A 608 -18.15 17.67 -20.68
CA ARG A 608 -17.17 18.41 -21.48
C ARG A 608 -16.30 19.34 -20.65
N ASP A 609 -16.86 20.00 -19.64
CA ASP A 609 -16.10 20.94 -18.82
C ASP A 609 -15.10 20.17 -17.94
N ASP A 610 -15.45 18.95 -17.55
CA ASP A 610 -14.59 18.04 -16.80
C ASP A 610 -13.36 17.60 -17.60
N VAL A 611 -13.54 17.16 -18.86
CA VAL A 611 -12.38 16.77 -19.70
C VAL A 611 -11.46 17.97 -19.97
N VAL A 612 -12.01 19.18 -20.11
CA VAL A 612 -11.21 20.42 -20.25
C VAL A 612 -10.40 20.70 -18.99
N ARG A 613 -11.00 20.55 -17.80
CA ARG A 613 -10.27 20.69 -16.52
C ARG A 613 -9.18 19.64 -16.39
N ASN A 614 -9.48 18.38 -16.68
CA ASN A 614 -8.51 17.28 -16.61
C ASN A 614 -7.33 17.50 -17.58
N LYS A 615 -7.57 18.00 -18.80
CA LYS A 615 -6.49 18.43 -19.72
C LYS A 615 -5.67 19.59 -19.15
N SER A 616 -6.31 20.62 -18.60
CA SER A 616 -5.56 21.73 -17.99
C SER A 616 -4.68 21.26 -16.83
N ILE A 617 -5.14 20.28 -16.04
CA ILE A 617 -4.36 19.67 -14.98
C ILE A 617 -3.21 18.87 -15.57
N MET A 618 -3.47 18.01 -16.57
CA MET A 618 -2.42 17.23 -17.23
C MET A 618 -1.34 18.10 -17.83
N GLN A 619 -1.69 19.24 -18.44
CA GLN A 619 -0.71 20.15 -19.00
C GLN A 619 0.23 20.70 -17.92
N ARG A 620 -0.29 20.99 -16.72
CA ARG A 620 0.55 21.45 -15.60
C ARG A 620 1.46 20.36 -15.07
N ILE A 621 0.97 19.11 -15.03
CA ILE A 621 1.78 17.94 -14.63
C ILE A 621 2.89 17.72 -15.65
N TYR A 622 2.54 17.77 -16.95
CA TYR A 622 3.50 17.68 -18.05
C TYR A 622 4.56 18.77 -17.88
N ASN A 623 4.20 20.06 -17.90
CA ASN A 623 5.10 21.21 -17.74
C ASN A 623 5.93 21.21 -16.43
N ALA A 624 5.64 20.32 -15.48
CA ALA A 624 6.44 20.14 -14.28
C ALA A 624 7.40 18.94 -14.43
N ASN A 625 7.80 18.56 -15.65
CA ASN A 625 8.59 17.36 -15.94
C ASN A 625 7.96 16.06 -15.40
N TYR A 626 6.62 15.98 -15.43
CA TYR A 626 5.82 14.92 -14.77
C TYR A 626 6.07 14.78 -13.26
N ARG A 627 6.78 15.73 -12.64
CA ARG A 627 6.98 15.77 -11.19
C ARG A 627 5.66 16.08 -10.55
N PHE A 628 5.19 15.09 -9.83
CA PHE A 628 3.99 15.14 -9.06
C PHE A 628 4.37 15.07 -7.58
N LEU A 629 3.46 15.46 -6.69
CA LEU A 629 3.65 15.21 -5.26
C LEU A 629 3.80 13.71 -5.04
N THR A 630 4.81 13.28 -4.30
CA THR A 630 5.10 11.86 -4.12
C THR A 630 4.36 11.39 -2.88
N PRO A 631 3.34 10.51 -3.00
CA PRO A 631 2.65 10.03 -1.83
C PRO A 631 3.59 9.20 -0.95
N PRO A 632 3.33 9.12 0.37
CA PRO A 632 4.09 8.26 1.27
C PRO A 632 4.15 6.80 0.79
N LEU A 633 5.21 6.09 1.20
CA LEU A 633 5.38 4.68 0.86
C LEU A 633 4.17 3.84 1.29
N LYS A 634 3.83 2.81 0.52
CA LYS A 634 2.72 1.90 0.83
C LYS A 634 3.05 1.04 2.06
N PRO A 635 2.22 1.03 3.12
CA PRO A 635 2.43 0.13 4.26
C PRO A 635 2.12 -1.31 3.87
N THR A 636 2.72 -2.28 4.55
CA THR A 636 2.39 -3.70 4.35
C THR A 636 1.23 -4.10 5.25
N VAL A 637 0.10 -4.51 4.67
CA VAL A 637 -1.12 -4.89 5.39
C VAL A 637 -1.25 -6.40 5.50
N ILE A 638 -1.55 -6.83 6.71
CA ILE A 638 -1.79 -8.22 7.05
C ILE A 638 -3.19 -8.30 7.66
N GLY A 639 -3.97 -9.30 7.27
CA GLY A 639 -5.30 -9.46 7.82
C GLY A 639 -5.64 -10.89 8.19
N GLN A 640 -6.48 -11.01 9.22
CA GLN A 640 -6.95 -12.26 9.77
C GLN A 640 -8.48 -12.22 9.84
N ALA A 641 -9.11 -13.17 9.17
CA ALA A 641 -10.54 -13.40 9.25
C ALA A 641 -10.88 -14.42 10.36
N SER A 642 -12.04 -14.23 11.00
CA SER A 642 -12.64 -15.12 12.00
C SER A 642 -14.16 -14.93 12.04
N ASP A 643 -14.86 -15.63 12.95
CA ASP A 643 -16.32 -15.58 13.04
C ASP A 643 -16.82 -14.14 13.29
N ARG A 644 -17.46 -13.55 12.27
CA ARG A 644 -17.98 -12.17 12.24
C ARG A 644 -16.95 -11.11 12.64
N LYS A 645 -15.67 -11.39 12.39
CA LYS A 645 -14.59 -10.49 12.77
C LYS A 645 -13.44 -10.56 11.77
N VAL A 646 -12.96 -9.40 11.35
CA VAL A 646 -11.71 -9.24 10.60
C VAL A 646 -10.80 -8.32 11.41
N ILE A 647 -9.54 -8.71 11.56
CA ILE A 647 -8.50 -7.86 12.11
C ILE A 647 -7.51 -7.61 10.99
N ILE A 648 -7.19 -6.35 10.72
CA ILE A 648 -6.08 -5.97 9.86
C ILE A 648 -5.07 -5.18 10.67
N TYR A 649 -3.79 -5.33 10.35
CA TYR A 649 -2.69 -4.57 10.95
C TYR A 649 -1.60 -4.34 9.91
N TRP A 650 -0.72 -3.37 10.14
CA TRP A 650 0.28 -2.95 9.15
C TRP A 650 1.61 -2.52 9.74
N ASP A 651 2.63 -2.35 8.88
CA ASP A 651 3.96 -1.86 9.27
C ASP A 651 4.06 -0.32 9.30
N GLN A 652 5.20 0.17 9.77
CA GLN A 652 5.48 1.60 9.93
C GLN A 652 6.33 2.19 8.78
N ARG A 653 6.55 1.45 7.68
CA ARG A 653 7.48 1.88 6.60
C ARG A 653 7.09 3.25 6.02
N ALA A 654 5.79 3.52 5.93
CA ALA A 654 5.27 4.79 5.44
C ALA A 654 5.62 6.00 6.31
N GLU A 655 5.90 5.80 7.62
CA GLU A 655 6.19 6.91 8.54
C GLU A 655 7.56 7.56 8.27
N PHE A 656 8.41 6.89 7.49
CA PHE A 656 9.78 7.32 7.14
C PHE A 656 9.90 7.76 5.68
N SER A 657 8.79 7.95 4.97
CA SER A 657 8.84 8.42 3.59
C SER A 657 9.20 9.90 3.51
N LYS A 658 9.95 10.26 2.48
CA LYS A 658 10.25 11.65 2.11
C LYS A 658 9.48 12.04 0.84
N ASP A 659 8.92 13.24 0.83
CA ASP A 659 8.46 13.95 -0.36
C ASP A 659 9.58 14.85 -0.90
N PRO A 660 9.84 14.88 -2.22
CA PRO A 660 10.91 15.68 -2.81
C PRO A 660 10.82 17.20 -2.56
N PHE A 661 9.61 17.74 -2.33
CA PHE A 661 9.41 19.18 -2.11
C PHE A 661 9.37 19.54 -0.62
N PHE A 662 8.84 18.66 0.21
CA PHE A 662 8.51 18.97 1.61
C PHE A 662 9.35 18.20 2.64
N GLY A 663 10.15 17.23 2.21
CA GLY A 663 10.95 16.38 3.07
C GLY A 663 10.08 15.37 3.82
N GLU A 664 10.26 15.24 5.13
CA GLU A 664 9.40 14.37 5.93
C GLU A 664 8.06 15.07 6.18
N ASP A 665 7.00 14.55 5.57
CA ASP A 665 5.66 15.13 5.63
C ASP A 665 4.55 14.10 5.87
N PHE A 666 4.87 12.85 6.21
CA PHE A 666 3.87 11.82 6.54
C PHE A 666 2.90 12.29 7.63
N GLU A 667 1.59 12.14 7.43
CA GLU A 667 0.57 12.62 8.37
C GLU A 667 -0.26 11.50 9.01
N GLY A 668 -0.57 10.43 8.27
CA GLY A 668 -1.37 9.37 8.86
C GLY A 668 -1.77 8.22 7.93
N TYR A 669 -2.71 7.42 8.43
CA TYR A 669 -3.27 6.26 7.74
C TYR A 669 -4.78 6.37 7.57
N ARG A 670 -5.28 5.88 6.43
CA ARG A 670 -6.71 5.66 6.21
C ARG A 670 -7.00 4.19 5.97
N VAL A 671 -8.10 3.72 6.54
CA VAL A 671 -8.59 2.36 6.36
C VAL A 671 -9.83 2.39 5.49
N TYR A 672 -9.83 1.61 4.42
CA TYR A 672 -10.98 1.41 3.55
C TYR A 672 -11.52 0.00 3.66
N LYS A 673 -12.84 -0.13 3.45
CA LYS A 673 -13.55 -1.40 3.36
C LYS A 673 -14.53 -1.33 2.22
N SER A 674 -14.53 -2.35 1.38
CA SER A 674 -15.37 -2.46 0.21
C SER A 674 -15.90 -3.89 0.04
N THR A 675 -16.99 -4.01 -0.72
CA THR A 675 -17.48 -5.30 -1.24
C THR A 675 -17.25 -5.45 -2.74
N ASP A 676 -16.70 -4.41 -3.37
CA ASP A 676 -16.21 -4.34 -4.74
C ASP A 676 -14.66 -4.29 -4.73
N PRO A 677 -13.94 -5.18 -5.44
CA PRO A 677 -12.47 -5.12 -5.50
C PRO A 677 -11.92 -3.78 -6.04
N GLN A 678 -12.74 -3.01 -6.75
CA GLN A 678 -12.38 -1.68 -7.28
C GLN A 678 -12.71 -0.53 -6.31
N PHE A 679 -13.29 -0.81 -5.14
CA PHE A 679 -13.68 0.17 -4.11
C PHE A 679 -14.63 1.28 -4.61
N LEU A 680 -15.30 1.07 -5.75
CA LEU A 680 -16.22 2.04 -6.33
C LEU A 680 -17.50 2.23 -5.50
N ASP A 681 -17.87 1.24 -4.69
CA ASP A 681 -19.01 1.32 -3.76
C ASP A 681 -18.81 2.35 -2.63
N ILE A 682 -17.56 2.73 -2.35
CA ILE A 682 -17.21 3.74 -1.35
C ILE A 682 -16.66 5.05 -1.93
N LYS A 683 -16.38 5.11 -3.24
CA LYS A 683 -16.01 6.36 -3.95
C LYS A 683 -17.26 7.22 -4.12
N THR A 684 -17.51 8.11 -3.16
CA THR A 684 -18.81 8.78 -3.02
C THR A 684 -18.73 10.27 -2.71
N ILE A 685 -17.53 10.80 -2.43
CA ILE A 685 -17.32 12.22 -2.12
C ILE A 685 -17.14 12.98 -3.44
N THR A 686 -17.86 14.09 -3.59
CA THR A 686 -17.87 14.88 -4.83
C THR A 686 -17.11 16.20 -4.71
N ASP A 687 -16.65 16.71 -5.86
CA ASP A 687 -16.16 18.08 -6.01
C ASP A 687 -17.30 19.12 -5.97
N ALA A 688 -16.97 20.40 -6.16
CA ALA A 688 -17.94 21.50 -6.20
C ALA A 688 -18.90 21.46 -7.41
N PHE A 689 -18.62 20.65 -8.43
CA PHE A 689 -19.41 20.50 -9.66
C PHE A 689 -20.30 19.25 -9.66
N GLY A 690 -20.15 18.38 -8.66
CA GLY A 690 -20.91 17.14 -8.52
C GLY A 690 -20.25 15.91 -9.14
N ASN A 691 -18.96 16.00 -9.50
CA ASN A 691 -18.17 14.86 -9.96
C ASN A 691 -17.61 14.10 -8.76
N VAL A 692 -17.66 12.78 -8.79
CA VAL A 692 -17.18 11.90 -7.72
C VAL A 692 -15.66 11.78 -7.80
N ILE A 693 -14.95 12.06 -6.70
CA ILE A 693 -13.49 12.19 -6.69
C ILE A 693 -12.77 11.50 -5.51
N LEU A 694 -13.36 11.41 -4.31
CA LEU A 694 -12.69 10.76 -3.17
C LEU A 694 -13.41 9.51 -2.65
N PHE A 695 -12.61 8.57 -2.15
CA PHE A 695 -13.07 7.40 -1.39
C PHE A 695 -13.46 7.81 0.02
N LYS A 696 -14.56 7.26 0.54
CA LYS A 696 -14.98 7.49 1.92
C LYS A 696 -14.24 6.52 2.85
N PRO A 697 -13.37 7.00 3.76
CA PRO A 697 -12.65 6.13 4.68
C PRO A 697 -13.58 5.53 5.73
N LEU A 698 -13.25 4.32 6.17
CA LEU A 698 -13.85 3.65 7.33
C LEU A 698 -13.27 4.19 8.64
N ALA A 699 -11.96 4.45 8.66
CA ALA A 699 -11.24 5.07 9.77
C ALA A 699 -10.07 5.93 9.26
N ILE A 700 -9.69 6.93 10.03
CA ILE A 700 -8.53 7.81 9.82
C ILE A 700 -7.73 7.81 11.13
N TYR A 701 -6.42 7.61 11.04
CA TYR A 701 -5.47 7.65 12.15
C TYR A 701 -4.34 8.60 11.80
N ASP A 702 -4.37 9.77 12.42
CA ASP A 702 -3.56 10.94 12.11
C ASP A 702 -2.62 11.30 13.27
N LYS A 703 -1.53 12.03 12.97
CA LYS A 703 -0.61 12.54 13.99
C LYS A 703 -1.34 13.51 14.94
N VAL A 704 -0.75 13.73 16.11
CA VAL A 704 -1.31 14.67 17.11
C VAL A 704 -0.50 15.96 17.07
N ASP A 705 -0.65 16.72 15.99
CA ASP A 705 0.08 17.97 15.70
C ASP A 705 -0.83 19.17 15.40
N GLY A 706 -2.16 18.94 15.39
CA GLY A 706 -3.17 19.95 15.18
C GLY A 706 -3.69 20.04 13.74
N LEU A 707 -3.16 19.27 12.78
CA LEU A 707 -3.69 19.17 11.42
C LEU A 707 -4.89 18.21 11.39
N LYS A 708 -6.10 18.75 11.57
CA LYS A 708 -7.34 17.96 11.61
C LYS A 708 -8.51 18.58 10.86
N GLY A 709 -9.49 17.76 10.49
CA GLY A 709 -10.64 18.18 9.69
C GLY A 709 -10.23 18.51 8.24
N PRO A 710 -10.95 19.39 7.53
CA PRO A 710 -10.60 19.73 6.16
C PRO A 710 -9.20 20.34 6.07
N HIS A 711 -8.33 19.77 5.23
CA HIS A 711 -7.02 20.32 4.89
C HIS A 711 -7.15 21.78 4.44
N PRO A 712 -6.26 22.73 4.80
CA PRO A 712 -6.42 24.14 4.44
C PRO A 712 -6.33 24.43 2.93
N VAL A 713 -5.58 23.61 2.18
CA VAL A 713 -5.46 23.70 0.72
C VAL A 713 -6.46 22.75 0.07
N ALA A 714 -7.32 23.27 -0.80
CA ALA A 714 -8.23 22.48 -1.63
C ALA A 714 -7.51 21.93 -2.85
N PHE A 715 -8.05 20.87 -3.45
CA PHE A 715 -7.66 20.47 -4.79
C PHE A 715 -7.88 21.60 -5.80
N SER A 716 -6.84 21.90 -6.57
CA SER A 716 -6.80 23.04 -7.47
C SER A 716 -7.98 23.03 -8.45
N GLY A 717 -8.81 24.07 -8.39
CA GLY A 717 -9.96 24.23 -9.29
C GLY A 717 -11.19 23.36 -8.99
N LEU A 718 -11.17 22.50 -7.97
CA LEU A 718 -12.26 21.55 -7.66
C LEU A 718 -13.06 21.89 -6.39
N GLY A 719 -12.48 22.67 -5.47
CA GLY A 719 -13.15 23.14 -4.26
C GLY A 719 -13.41 22.05 -3.20
N VAL A 720 -12.83 20.86 -3.37
CA VAL A 720 -12.85 19.76 -2.39
C VAL A 720 -11.56 19.75 -1.57
N HIS A 721 -11.69 19.41 -0.28
CA HIS A 721 -10.58 19.31 0.66
C HIS A 721 -10.50 17.87 1.18
N TYR A 722 -9.28 17.40 1.46
CA TYR A 722 -9.09 16.14 2.17
C TYR A 722 -9.50 16.26 3.64
N ASP A 723 -10.03 15.18 4.22
CA ASP A 723 -10.27 15.07 5.67
C ASP A 723 -9.01 14.53 6.35
N MET A 724 -8.33 15.38 7.11
CA MET A 724 -7.10 15.05 7.82
C MET A 724 -7.34 14.27 9.12
N GLY A 725 -8.59 14.12 9.56
CA GLY A 725 -8.90 13.34 10.76
C GLY A 725 -9.26 14.22 11.97
N LYS A 726 -8.82 13.81 13.17
CA LYS A 726 -9.30 14.34 14.47
C LYS A 726 -8.21 14.57 15.51
N ASP A 727 -6.93 14.53 15.14
CA ASP A 727 -5.76 14.34 15.99
C ASP A 727 -5.90 13.10 16.89
N SER A 728 -6.22 11.96 16.29
CA SER A 728 -6.56 10.74 17.04
C SER A 728 -5.37 9.88 17.46
N GLY A 729 -4.19 10.17 16.89
CA GLY A 729 -2.97 9.39 17.07
C GLY A 729 -2.88 8.23 16.09
N LEU A 730 -1.65 7.91 15.69
CA LEU A 730 -1.37 6.80 14.79
C LEU A 730 -1.75 5.46 15.43
N LYS A 731 -2.26 4.55 14.60
CA LYS A 731 -2.49 3.15 14.94
C LYS A 731 -2.00 2.30 13.79
N HIS A 732 -1.56 1.07 14.09
CA HIS A 732 -1.21 0.08 13.07
C HIS A 732 -2.14 -1.12 13.06
N SER A 733 -3.36 -0.97 13.58
CA SER A 733 -4.37 -2.02 13.53
C SER A 733 -5.80 -1.50 13.49
N TYR A 734 -6.69 -2.30 12.89
CA TYR A 734 -8.12 -2.08 12.84
C TYR A 734 -8.89 -3.39 13.01
N LYS A 735 -9.88 -3.38 13.91
CA LYS A 735 -10.74 -4.53 14.22
C LYS A 735 -12.15 -4.26 13.72
N ASP A 736 -12.54 -4.94 12.65
CA ASP A 736 -13.89 -4.91 12.10
C ASP A 736 -14.75 -6.04 12.67
N THR A 737 -15.89 -5.68 13.26
CA THR A 737 -16.91 -6.61 13.77
C THR A 737 -18.24 -6.53 13.02
N LEU A 738 -18.33 -5.63 12.03
CA LEU A 738 -19.50 -5.41 11.18
C LEU A 738 -19.33 -6.15 9.86
N VAL A 739 -19.00 -7.45 9.94
CA VAL A 739 -18.78 -8.32 8.80
C VAL A 739 -19.61 -9.59 8.89
N ASP A 740 -20.18 -9.98 7.76
CA ASP A 740 -20.95 -11.21 7.61
C ASP A 740 -20.07 -12.38 7.16
N ASN A 741 -20.26 -13.54 7.80
CA ASN A 741 -19.53 -14.74 7.40
C ASN A 741 -19.89 -15.19 5.98
N GLY A 742 -18.88 -15.58 5.22
CA GLY A 742 -19.01 -16.05 3.84
C GLY A 742 -19.11 -14.97 2.79
N ARG A 743 -19.21 -13.71 3.20
CA ARG A 743 -19.11 -12.57 2.29
C ARG A 743 -17.64 -12.21 2.12
N LYS A 744 -17.23 -11.96 0.88
CA LYS A 744 -15.90 -11.46 0.57
C LYS A 744 -15.88 -9.95 0.81
N TYR A 745 -14.87 -9.49 1.55
CA TYR A 745 -14.59 -8.09 1.81
C TYR A 745 -13.18 -7.76 1.33
N TYR A 746 -13.02 -6.53 0.87
CA TYR A 746 -11.76 -5.96 0.42
C TYR A 746 -11.38 -4.83 1.36
N TYR A 747 -10.16 -4.85 1.87
CA TYR A 747 -9.61 -3.80 2.72
C TYR A 747 -8.38 -3.21 2.04
N ALA A 748 -8.19 -1.91 2.23
CA ALA A 748 -6.97 -1.20 1.88
C ALA A 748 -6.58 -0.30 3.05
N VAL A 749 -5.28 -0.18 3.30
CA VAL A 749 -4.73 0.83 4.22
C VAL A 749 -3.82 1.73 3.42
N THR A 750 -4.15 3.01 3.35
CA THR A 750 -3.31 4.00 2.66
C THR A 750 -2.61 4.86 3.68
N SER A 751 -1.43 5.31 3.31
CA SER A 751 -0.70 6.39 3.98
C SER A 751 -1.00 7.70 3.26
N ILE A 752 -1.08 8.79 4.03
CA ILE A 752 -1.33 10.14 3.54
C ILE A 752 -0.28 11.08 4.15
N ASP A 753 0.23 11.99 3.34
CA ASP A 753 1.12 13.07 3.80
C ASP A 753 0.31 14.27 4.31
N ALA A 754 1.01 15.32 4.72
CA ALA A 754 0.43 16.59 5.13
C ALA A 754 0.20 17.53 3.93
N GLY A 755 0.95 17.39 2.84
CA GLY A 755 1.07 18.44 1.82
C GLY A 755 1.78 19.68 2.38
N ASN A 756 1.37 20.88 1.99
CA ASN A 756 1.99 22.11 2.50
C ASN A 756 1.05 23.33 2.53
N ASP A 757 1.16 24.13 3.59
CA ASP A 757 0.53 25.45 3.74
C ASP A 757 1.47 26.45 4.43
N TYR A 758 1.10 27.73 4.46
CA TYR A 758 1.95 28.85 4.89
C TYR A 758 2.59 28.72 6.28
N ASP A 759 2.03 27.92 7.19
CA ASP A 759 2.49 27.76 8.57
C ASP A 759 3.05 26.35 8.87
N PHE A 760 3.09 25.45 7.89
CA PHE A 760 3.43 24.04 8.13
C PHE A 760 4.89 23.86 8.51
N TYR A 761 5.79 24.55 7.82
CA TYR A 761 7.22 24.54 8.13
C TYR A 761 7.49 25.13 9.52
N GLU A 762 6.88 26.27 9.86
CA GLU A 762 7.03 26.91 11.17
C GLU A 762 6.45 26.06 12.31
N ARG A 763 5.48 25.20 12.02
CA ARG A 763 4.91 24.23 12.96
C ARG A 763 5.67 22.90 13.03
N GLY A 764 6.60 22.65 12.11
CA GLY A 764 7.35 21.40 12.00
C GLY A 764 6.52 20.23 11.48
N ILE A 765 5.49 20.50 10.67
CA ILE A 765 4.70 19.46 9.98
C ILE A 765 5.45 18.94 8.76
N VAL A 766 6.18 19.84 8.09
CA VAL A 766 7.11 19.53 6.99
C VAL A 766 8.52 19.94 7.40
N THR A 767 9.55 19.27 6.88
CA THR A 767 10.94 19.54 7.24
C THR A 767 11.66 20.47 6.26
N ILE A 768 11.13 20.65 5.04
CA ILE A 768 11.67 21.55 4.02
C ILE A 768 10.74 22.75 3.83
N LYS A 769 11.32 23.96 3.87
CA LYS A 769 10.57 25.19 3.63
C LYS A 769 10.38 25.38 2.14
N HIS A 770 9.14 25.27 1.68
CA HIS A 770 8.80 25.45 0.27
C HIS A 770 7.65 26.44 0.08
N GLN A 771 7.67 27.22 -1.02
CA GLN A 771 6.64 28.23 -1.29
C GLN A 771 5.35 27.65 -1.89
N LEU A 772 5.44 26.47 -2.52
CA LEU A 772 4.29 25.79 -3.12
C LEU A 772 3.34 25.33 -2.03
N ARG A 773 2.09 25.78 -2.11
CA ARG A 773 0.98 25.24 -1.32
C ARG A 773 0.42 24.03 -2.05
N ALA A 774 0.29 22.91 -1.34
CA ALA A 774 -0.10 21.65 -1.91
C ALA A 774 -1.18 20.97 -1.07
N PRO A 775 -2.23 20.39 -1.68
CA PRO A 775 -3.06 19.43 -0.98
C PRO A 775 -2.23 18.17 -0.66
N PRO A 776 -2.70 17.34 0.28
CA PRO A 776 -2.02 16.09 0.60
C PRO A 776 -2.08 15.07 -0.55
N SER A 777 -1.11 14.17 -0.60
CA SER A 777 -1.10 12.99 -1.47
C SER A 777 -1.30 11.70 -0.66
N GLU A 778 -1.98 10.75 -1.28
CA GLU A 778 -2.37 9.48 -0.67
C GLU A 778 -1.87 8.33 -1.54
N CYS A 779 -1.23 7.33 -0.93
CA CYS A 779 -0.68 6.21 -1.70
C CYS A 779 -1.78 5.34 -2.33
N GLY A 780 -1.56 4.91 -3.57
CA GLY A 780 -2.55 4.10 -4.29
C GLY A 780 -2.74 2.68 -3.74
N PHE A 781 -3.83 2.05 -4.14
CA PHE A 781 -4.13 0.63 -3.84
C PHE A 781 -4.89 -0.02 -5.01
N SER A 782 -4.60 -1.29 -5.29
CA SER A 782 -5.28 -2.07 -6.33
C SER A 782 -5.46 -3.54 -5.94
N ILE A 783 -6.60 -4.10 -6.34
CA ILE A 783 -6.90 -5.54 -6.27
C ILE A 783 -7.44 -5.97 -7.63
N VAL A 784 -6.63 -6.73 -8.36
CA VAL A 784 -6.97 -7.20 -9.70
C VAL A 784 -7.63 -8.57 -9.60
N VAL A 785 -8.78 -8.70 -10.24
CA VAL A 785 -9.50 -9.96 -10.33
C VAL A 785 -9.72 -10.38 -11.78
N ASN A 786 -9.72 -11.69 -12.05
CA ASN A 786 -10.04 -12.21 -13.37
C ASN A 786 -11.56 -12.21 -13.64
N ARG A 787 -11.97 -12.62 -14.84
CA ARG A 787 -13.40 -12.75 -15.22
C ARG A 787 -14.21 -13.73 -14.36
N LEU A 788 -13.55 -14.58 -13.56
CA LEU A 788 -14.19 -15.51 -12.62
C LEU A 788 -14.37 -14.88 -11.21
N GLY A 789 -13.80 -13.70 -10.95
CA GLY A 789 -13.77 -13.06 -9.64
C GLY A 789 -12.71 -13.63 -8.69
N GLU A 790 -11.71 -14.33 -9.24
CA GLU A 790 -10.53 -14.83 -8.52
C GLU A 790 -9.47 -13.73 -8.48
N ILE A 791 -8.74 -13.62 -7.36
CA ILE A 791 -7.68 -12.63 -7.20
C ILE A 791 -6.49 -13.03 -8.06
N VAL A 792 -6.03 -12.10 -8.91
CA VAL A 792 -4.85 -12.28 -9.77
C VAL A 792 -3.63 -11.59 -9.19
N TYR A 793 -3.86 -10.41 -8.61
CA TYR A 793 -2.83 -9.56 -8.02
C TYR A 793 -3.49 -8.66 -6.97
N ARG A 794 -2.71 -8.26 -5.96
CA ARG A 794 -3.11 -7.28 -4.95
C ARG A 794 -1.89 -6.47 -4.52
N ASP A 795 -2.09 -5.20 -4.21
CA ASP A 795 -1.04 -4.38 -3.62
C ASP A 795 -0.75 -4.82 -2.17
N ARG A 796 0.48 -4.61 -1.70
CA ARG A 796 0.90 -4.96 -0.32
C ARG A 796 0.06 -4.30 0.77
N ASN A 797 -0.52 -3.15 0.47
CA ASN A 797 -1.35 -2.39 1.38
C ASN A 797 -2.84 -2.79 1.33
N THR A 798 -3.15 -3.95 0.74
CA THR A 798 -4.52 -4.47 0.59
C THR A 798 -4.69 -5.88 1.13
N ALA A 799 -5.89 -6.20 1.58
CA ALA A 799 -6.25 -7.50 2.13
C ALA A 799 -7.64 -7.97 1.64
N VAL A 800 -7.74 -9.26 1.28
CA VAL A 800 -9.00 -9.89 0.86
C VAL A 800 -9.43 -10.86 1.95
N MET A 801 -10.61 -10.61 2.53
CA MET A 801 -11.05 -11.31 3.74
C MET A 801 -12.42 -11.93 3.53
N ILE A 802 -12.53 -13.22 3.83
CA ILE A 802 -13.81 -13.93 3.93
C ILE A 802 -13.96 -14.35 5.40
N PRO A 803 -14.71 -13.61 6.23
CA PRO A 803 -15.00 -14.02 7.61
C PRO A 803 -15.68 -15.40 7.59
N THR A 804 -15.21 -16.31 8.42
CA THR A 804 -15.77 -17.67 8.48
C THR A 804 -15.89 -18.16 9.90
N GLN A 805 -16.93 -18.94 10.14
CA GLN A 805 -17.03 -19.75 11.34
C GLN A 805 -16.02 -20.88 11.28
N MET A 806 -15.33 -21.08 12.40
CA MET A 806 -14.36 -22.15 12.59
C MET A 806 -15.06 -23.52 12.54
N ALA A 807 -14.28 -24.56 12.29
CA ALA A 807 -14.80 -25.92 12.33
C ALA A 807 -15.37 -26.26 13.72
N ALA A 808 -16.42 -27.08 13.74
CA ALA A 808 -17.03 -27.52 14.98
C ALA A 808 -16.00 -28.30 15.82
N GLY A 809 -15.57 -27.70 16.94
CA GLY A 809 -14.59 -28.29 17.87
C GLY A 809 -13.23 -27.62 17.89
N TYR A 810 -12.96 -26.70 16.96
CA TYR A 810 -11.73 -25.91 17.00
C TYR A 810 -11.81 -24.77 18.02
N VAL A 811 -10.71 -24.54 18.71
CA VAL A 811 -10.52 -23.43 19.67
C VAL A 811 -9.39 -22.56 19.14
N ASP A 812 -9.68 -21.29 18.85
CA ASP A 812 -8.67 -20.33 18.40
C ASP A 812 -7.53 -20.20 19.43
N PRO A 813 -6.29 -19.97 18.97
CA PRO A 813 -5.21 -19.55 19.86
C PRO A 813 -5.63 -18.31 20.65
N HIS A 814 -5.33 -18.30 21.93
CA HIS A 814 -5.65 -17.18 22.81
C HIS A 814 -4.69 -17.14 24.01
N VAL A 815 -4.63 -15.97 24.64
CA VAL A 815 -4.04 -15.82 25.96
C VAL A 815 -5.19 -15.77 26.96
N ASP A 816 -5.27 -16.76 27.86
CA ASP A 816 -6.26 -16.70 28.93
C ASP A 816 -5.87 -15.60 29.91
N SER A 817 -6.62 -14.50 29.88
CA SER A 817 -6.44 -13.36 30.80
C SER A 817 -6.47 -13.75 32.28
N LEU A 818 -7.13 -14.87 32.65
CA LEU A 818 -7.13 -15.40 34.02
C LEU A 818 -5.82 -16.10 34.39
N HIS A 819 -5.01 -16.46 33.39
CA HIS A 819 -3.73 -17.16 33.54
C HIS A 819 -2.50 -16.27 33.28
N ILE A 820 -2.69 -14.96 33.10
CA ILE A 820 -1.58 -14.00 33.18
C ILE A 820 -1.12 -13.95 34.65
N LYS A 821 -0.02 -14.63 34.94
CA LYS A 821 0.53 -14.77 36.29
C LYS A 821 1.41 -13.56 36.61
N HIS A 822 1.08 -12.88 37.70
CA HIS A 822 1.99 -11.94 38.35
C HIS A 822 2.96 -12.73 39.23
N VAL A 823 4.18 -12.97 38.73
CA VAL A 823 5.16 -13.90 39.31
C VAL A 823 5.91 -13.29 40.48
N SER A 824 6.28 -12.02 40.37
CA SER A 824 6.95 -11.25 41.42
C SER A 824 6.51 -9.80 41.40
N GLY A 825 6.81 -9.08 42.49
CA GLY A 825 6.41 -7.69 42.69
C GLY A 825 5.03 -7.54 43.33
N TYR A 826 4.53 -6.32 43.39
CA TYR A 826 3.30 -5.99 44.13
C TYR A 826 2.33 -5.09 43.33
N ALA A 827 2.55 -4.90 42.03
CA ALA A 827 1.65 -4.18 41.14
C ALA A 827 0.18 -4.58 41.35
N ARG A 828 -0.72 -3.59 41.26
CA ARG A 828 -2.17 -3.82 41.37
C ARG A 828 -2.95 -2.70 40.69
N GLY A 829 -3.78 -3.06 39.72
CA GLY A 829 -4.60 -2.12 38.96
C GLY A 829 -4.23 -2.14 37.48
N GLY A 830 -4.94 -1.34 36.67
CA GLY A 830 -4.76 -1.28 35.22
C GLY A 830 -5.53 -2.35 34.42
N LYS A 831 -5.65 -2.12 33.11
CA LYS A 831 -6.11 -3.12 32.13
C LYS A 831 -4.87 -3.82 31.57
N HIS A 832 -4.89 -5.15 31.57
CA HIS A 832 -3.83 -5.99 31.01
C HIS A 832 -4.50 -7.00 30.07
N GLU A 833 -4.66 -6.64 28.80
CA GLU A 833 -5.26 -7.51 27.80
C GLU A 833 -4.21 -7.86 26.73
N ILE A 834 -4.18 -9.13 26.34
CA ILE A 834 -3.31 -9.64 25.28
C ILE A 834 -4.21 -10.41 24.33
N GLU A 835 -4.35 -9.91 23.10
CA GLU A 835 -5.15 -10.53 22.05
C GLU A 835 -4.25 -11.21 21.01
N VAL A 836 -4.72 -12.31 20.45
CA VAL A 836 -4.10 -12.92 19.28
C VAL A 836 -4.67 -12.27 18.03
N TYR A 837 -3.84 -11.52 17.32
CA TYR A 837 -4.20 -10.85 16.06
C TYR A 837 -3.89 -11.71 14.85
N ASN A 838 -2.82 -12.51 14.90
CA ASN A 838 -2.46 -13.45 13.85
C ASN A 838 -2.32 -14.87 14.41
N ARG A 839 -3.22 -15.78 14.02
CA ARG A 839 -3.27 -17.16 14.53
C ARG A 839 -2.17 -18.06 13.93
N ASN A 840 -1.68 -17.70 12.75
CA ASN A 840 -0.69 -18.48 12.01
C ASN A 840 0.72 -18.12 12.46
N HIS A 841 0.93 -16.87 12.88
CA HIS A 841 2.22 -16.40 13.39
C HIS A 841 2.42 -16.67 14.89
N VAL A 842 1.35 -16.74 15.69
CA VAL A 842 1.46 -16.93 17.14
C VAL A 842 2.06 -18.28 17.52
N LYS A 843 3.07 -18.26 18.40
CA LYS A 843 3.78 -19.47 18.84
C LYS A 843 3.00 -20.19 19.95
N ILE A 844 2.14 -21.12 19.56
CA ILE A 844 1.28 -21.89 20.49
C ILE A 844 2.15 -22.71 21.45
N GLY A 845 1.88 -22.59 22.75
CA GLY A 845 2.60 -23.34 23.78
C GLY A 845 3.85 -22.64 24.32
N ASN A 846 4.27 -21.52 23.71
CA ASN A 846 5.38 -20.72 24.23
C ASN A 846 4.94 -19.94 25.48
N GLU A 847 5.88 -19.79 26.41
CA GLU A 847 5.77 -18.96 27.62
C GLU A 847 6.49 -17.63 27.41
N TYR A 848 5.84 -16.54 27.78
CA TYR A 848 6.32 -15.18 27.61
C TYR A 848 6.49 -14.50 28.97
N GLU A 849 7.46 -13.60 29.07
CA GLU A 849 7.72 -12.78 30.25
C GLU A 849 7.73 -11.30 29.91
N ILE A 850 7.06 -10.50 30.74
CA ILE A 850 7.09 -9.03 30.68
C ILE A 850 7.72 -8.49 31.97
N THR A 851 8.69 -7.60 31.80
CA THR A 851 9.42 -6.91 32.88
C THR A 851 9.44 -5.40 32.64
N PHE A 852 9.82 -4.61 33.65
CA PHE A 852 9.71 -3.15 33.62
C PHE A 852 10.99 -2.44 34.06
N TYR A 853 11.14 -1.21 33.59
CA TYR A 853 12.13 -0.26 34.07
C TYR A 853 11.46 0.85 34.86
N ASP A 854 12.11 1.32 35.93
CA ASP A 854 11.63 2.47 36.70
C ASP A 854 12.77 3.42 37.08
N ASP A 855 12.41 4.63 37.55
CA ASP A 855 13.35 5.69 37.96
C ASP A 855 13.89 5.56 39.41
N GLY A 856 13.36 4.61 40.17
CA GLY A 856 13.73 4.28 41.54
C GLY A 856 13.51 5.41 42.54
N TRP A 857 12.57 6.33 42.30
CA TRP A 857 12.41 7.52 43.16
C TRP A 857 12.25 7.18 44.65
N LEU A 858 11.56 6.09 45.00
CA LEU A 858 11.40 5.68 46.39
C LEU A 858 12.69 5.08 46.96
N ALA A 859 13.45 4.36 46.13
CA ALA A 859 14.74 3.77 46.50
C ALA A 859 15.80 4.85 46.81
N LYS A 860 15.69 6.04 46.18
CA LYS A 860 16.54 7.21 46.48
C LYS A 860 16.27 7.78 47.88
N LEU A 861 15.04 7.66 48.38
CA LEU A 861 14.67 8.05 49.75
C LEU A 861 15.02 6.96 50.76
N ASP A 862 14.79 5.71 50.38
CA ASP A 862 15.00 4.52 51.21
C ASP A 862 15.35 3.32 50.33
N SER A 863 16.63 2.94 50.32
CA SER A 863 17.16 1.88 49.46
C SER A 863 16.54 0.50 49.70
N THR A 864 15.83 0.29 50.82
CA THR A 864 15.13 -0.96 51.13
C THR A 864 13.78 -1.09 50.40
N ARG A 865 13.33 -0.03 49.71
CA ARG A 865 12.01 0.06 49.07
C ARG A 865 12.16 0.32 47.58
N PRO A 866 12.41 -0.72 46.76
CA PRO A 866 12.58 -0.58 45.32
C PRO A 866 11.22 -0.27 44.66
N HIS A 867 10.97 1.01 44.40
CA HIS A 867 9.81 1.46 43.61
C HIS A 867 10.14 2.79 42.94
N GLY A 868 9.55 2.98 41.77
CA GLY A 868 9.76 4.14 40.93
C GLY A 868 8.57 4.34 40.01
N TYR A 869 8.60 5.40 39.22
CA TYR A 869 7.70 5.50 38.09
C TYR A 869 8.22 4.66 36.94
N VAL A 870 7.33 3.87 36.32
CA VAL A 870 7.67 3.07 35.14
C VAL A 870 8.13 4.00 34.01
N ARG A 871 9.26 3.67 33.39
CA ARG A 871 9.78 4.43 32.25
C ARG A 871 10.12 3.53 31.07
N GLY A 872 9.80 2.25 31.14
CA GLY A 872 10.08 1.29 30.09
C GLY A 872 9.52 -0.08 30.40
N MET A 873 9.46 -0.92 29.36
CA MET A 873 8.91 -2.27 29.40
C MET A 873 9.67 -3.17 28.43
N LYS A 874 9.85 -4.42 28.82
CA LYS A 874 10.53 -5.44 28.02
C LYS A 874 9.69 -6.70 27.97
N MET A 875 9.57 -7.30 26.79
CA MET A 875 8.93 -8.59 26.58
C MET A 875 9.89 -9.59 25.95
N VAL A 876 9.91 -10.82 26.49
CA VAL A 876 10.78 -11.91 26.06
C VAL A 876 9.93 -13.17 25.86
N ASN A 877 10.16 -13.88 24.76
CA ASN A 877 9.69 -15.25 24.57
C ASN A 877 10.68 -16.18 25.28
N LEU A 878 10.31 -16.65 26.47
CA LEU A 878 11.19 -17.47 27.32
C LEU A 878 11.47 -18.85 26.72
N THR A 879 10.66 -19.30 25.77
CA THR A 879 10.80 -20.63 25.16
C THR A 879 11.89 -20.62 24.09
N GLU A 880 12.00 -19.52 23.35
CA GLU A 880 12.95 -19.35 22.24
C GLU A 880 14.15 -18.46 22.60
N ASP A 881 14.14 -17.83 23.78
CA ASP A 881 15.17 -16.88 24.24
C ASP A 881 15.32 -15.65 23.33
N SER A 882 14.20 -15.19 22.75
CA SER A 882 14.12 -14.01 21.89
C SER A 882 13.48 -12.81 22.59
N VAL A 883 14.01 -11.62 22.36
CA VAL A 883 13.47 -10.35 22.87
C VAL A 883 12.52 -9.77 21.83
N LEU A 884 11.25 -9.57 22.19
CA LEU A 884 10.24 -9.05 21.28
C LEU A 884 10.29 -7.51 21.22
N PHE A 885 10.47 -6.88 22.39
CA PHE A 885 10.79 -5.45 22.50
C PHE A 885 11.46 -5.16 23.84
N ASP A 886 12.26 -4.09 23.88
CA ASP A 886 12.94 -3.59 25.08
C ASP A 886 12.98 -2.06 25.02
N ILE A 887 11.88 -1.42 25.42
CA ILE A 887 11.65 0.01 25.20
C ILE A 887 11.86 0.76 26.52
N VAL A 888 12.67 1.82 26.48
CA VAL A 888 13.01 2.63 27.65
C VAL A 888 13.06 4.11 27.29
N TYR A 889 12.33 4.92 28.05
CA TYR A 889 12.28 6.37 27.93
C TYR A 889 12.97 7.06 29.14
N PRO A 890 13.32 8.35 29.00
CA PRO A 890 13.93 9.15 30.08
C PRO A 890 13.06 9.21 31.34
N ASN A 891 11.74 9.30 31.18
CA ASN A 891 10.80 9.46 32.29
C ASN A 891 9.43 8.82 32.00
N TYR A 892 8.60 8.73 33.05
CA TYR A 892 7.26 8.12 32.99
C TYR A 892 6.30 8.84 32.06
N GLN A 893 6.36 10.17 31.99
CA GLN A 893 5.44 10.93 31.15
C GLN A 893 5.68 10.64 29.68
N GLU A 894 6.94 10.64 29.25
CA GLU A 894 7.32 10.25 27.89
C GLU A 894 7.00 8.79 27.62
N PHE A 895 7.27 7.87 28.56
CA PHE A 895 6.90 6.47 28.38
C PHE A 895 5.39 6.28 28.20
N MET A 896 4.56 6.99 28.95
CA MET A 896 3.10 6.92 28.81
C MET A 896 2.58 7.58 27.53
N LEU A 897 3.24 8.63 27.04
CA LEU A 897 2.81 9.38 25.86
C LEU A 897 3.35 8.81 24.54
N LYS A 898 4.51 8.18 24.55
CA LYS A 898 5.21 7.66 23.36
C LYS A 898 5.36 6.15 23.41
N GLY A 899 5.96 5.62 24.48
CA GLY A 899 6.29 4.19 24.59
C GLY A 899 5.10 3.24 24.68
N ILE A 900 4.05 3.56 25.45
CA ILE A 900 2.85 2.72 25.51
C ILE A 900 2.14 2.69 24.15
N PRO A 901 1.85 3.83 23.50
CA PRO A 901 1.33 3.82 22.14
C PRO A 901 2.20 3.05 21.14
N GLU A 902 3.53 3.11 21.25
CA GLU A 902 4.47 2.36 20.41
C GLU A 902 4.33 0.82 20.58
N ILE A 903 4.10 0.36 21.80
CA ILE A 903 3.84 -1.05 22.10
C ILE A 903 2.44 -1.46 21.62
N GLU A 904 1.43 -0.63 21.88
CA GLU A 904 0.03 -0.93 21.53
C GLU A 904 -0.25 -0.86 20.02
N ARG A 905 0.54 -0.09 19.26
CA ARG A 905 0.39 -0.06 17.79
C ARG A 905 0.94 -1.33 17.13
N THR A 906 1.98 -1.95 17.70
CA THR A 906 2.73 -3.06 17.09
C THR A 906 2.14 -4.44 17.41
N VAL A 907 2.30 -5.40 16.50
CA VAL A 907 1.96 -6.82 16.72
C VAL A 907 3.24 -7.65 16.82
N TYR A 908 3.48 -8.27 17.98
CA TYR A 908 4.70 -9.04 18.26
C TYR A 908 4.41 -10.54 18.23
N GLU A 909 5.02 -11.30 17.32
CA GLU A 909 4.74 -12.74 17.12
C GLU A 909 3.23 -13.05 17.04
N GLY A 910 2.45 -12.20 16.35
CA GLY A 910 0.98 -12.34 16.25
C GLY A 910 0.18 -11.94 17.51
N LEU A 911 0.84 -11.47 18.56
CA LEU A 911 0.25 -10.96 19.80
C LEU A 911 0.14 -9.43 19.78
N HIS A 912 -1.01 -8.92 20.21
CA HIS A 912 -1.25 -7.50 20.42
C HIS A 912 -1.51 -7.24 21.91
N LEU A 913 -0.87 -6.20 22.46
CA LEU A 913 -0.99 -5.84 23.86
C LEU A 913 -1.86 -4.58 23.99
N ASP A 914 -2.83 -4.59 24.92
CA ASP A 914 -3.62 -3.41 25.32
C ASP A 914 -3.47 -3.25 26.83
N TRP A 915 -2.62 -2.28 27.21
CA TRP A 915 -2.08 -2.13 28.54
C TRP A 915 -2.25 -0.71 29.02
N THR A 916 -3.10 -0.52 30.03
CA THR A 916 -3.34 0.79 30.59
C THR A 916 -3.13 0.77 32.10
N TRP A 917 -2.44 1.79 32.60
CA TRP A 917 -2.28 2.00 34.04
C TRP A 917 -2.95 3.29 34.48
N PRO A 918 -3.31 3.41 35.78
CA PRO A 918 -3.76 4.66 36.35
C PRO A 918 -2.72 5.77 36.13
N MET A 919 -3.05 6.73 35.27
CA MET A 919 -2.23 7.92 35.09
C MET A 919 -2.37 8.87 36.30
N PRO A 920 -1.30 9.57 36.71
CA PRO A 920 -1.40 10.72 37.61
C PRO A 920 -2.35 11.75 36.98
N ARG A 921 -3.22 12.38 37.79
CA ARG A 921 -4.24 13.31 37.28
C ARG A 921 -3.66 14.66 36.81
N ASP A 922 -2.44 14.99 37.25
CA ASP A 922 -1.67 16.21 36.98
C ASP A 922 -0.18 15.84 37.19
N PRO A 923 0.78 16.39 36.43
CA PRO A 923 2.22 16.28 36.72
C PRO A 923 2.63 16.60 38.17
N ARG A 924 1.82 17.36 38.90
CA ARG A 924 2.00 17.72 40.31
C ARG A 924 1.27 16.78 41.28
N ASP A 925 0.82 15.61 40.83
CA ASP A 925 0.11 14.66 41.67
C ASP A 925 1.02 14.13 42.80
N GLN A 926 0.82 14.68 44.00
CA GLN A 926 1.51 14.26 45.23
C GLN A 926 1.33 12.78 45.58
N TYR A 927 0.36 12.08 44.96
CA TYR A 927 0.10 10.66 45.18
C TYR A 927 0.95 9.75 44.27
N HIS A 928 1.75 10.31 43.36
CA HIS A 928 2.65 9.54 42.49
C HIS A 928 1.97 8.35 41.78
N GLY A 929 0.72 8.51 41.34
CA GLY A 929 -0.07 7.44 40.69
C GLY A 929 -0.61 6.35 41.65
N ILE A 930 -0.29 6.41 42.94
CA ILE A 930 -0.73 5.44 43.96
C ILE A 930 -2.06 5.89 44.57
N ARG A 931 -3.10 5.06 44.45
CA ARG A 931 -4.45 5.41 44.92
C ARG A 931 -4.94 4.45 45.99
N ILE A 932 -5.71 4.95 46.97
CA ILE A 932 -6.41 4.07 47.92
C ILE A 932 -7.61 3.45 47.21
N ILE A 933 -7.76 2.13 47.31
CA ILE A 933 -8.91 1.42 46.73
C ILE A 933 -10.16 1.73 47.56
N LYS A 934 -11.09 2.49 46.97
CA LYS A 934 -12.39 2.85 47.55
C LYS A 934 -13.58 2.32 46.75
N TRP A 935 -13.32 1.55 45.69
CA TRP A 935 -14.32 1.01 44.78
C TRP A 935 -14.33 -0.52 44.84
N ASP A 936 -15.48 -1.12 44.56
CA ASP A 936 -15.63 -2.56 44.43
C ASP A 936 -15.05 -3.05 43.09
N LYS A 937 -15.03 -4.38 42.89
CA LYS A 937 -14.56 -5.00 41.63
C LYS A 937 -15.36 -4.58 40.38
N ARG A 938 -16.50 -3.89 40.54
CA ARG A 938 -17.35 -3.38 39.45
C ARG A 938 -17.19 -1.86 39.28
N GLY A 939 -16.19 -1.26 39.90
CA GLY A 939 -15.92 0.18 39.82
C GLY A 939 -16.90 1.06 40.60
N ARG A 940 -17.75 0.49 41.48
CA ARG A 940 -18.72 1.26 42.27
C ARG A 940 -18.09 1.67 43.59
N TYR A 941 -18.28 2.93 43.98
CA TYR A 941 -17.81 3.42 45.28
C TYR A 941 -18.40 2.61 46.44
N THR A 942 -17.57 2.17 47.36
CA THR A 942 -17.94 1.40 48.55
C THR A 942 -17.46 2.09 49.82
N ARG A 943 -18.15 1.86 50.95
CA ARG A 943 -17.71 2.30 52.29
C ARG A 943 -16.94 1.21 53.04
N GLU A 944 -16.64 0.08 52.41
CA GLU A 944 -15.91 -1.03 53.05
C GLU A 944 -14.51 -0.63 53.52
N TRP A 945 -13.79 0.22 52.76
CA TRP A 945 -12.47 0.73 53.14
C TRP A 945 -12.47 1.55 54.45
N GLN A 946 -13.64 1.96 54.93
CA GLN A 946 -13.80 2.69 56.19
C GLN A 946 -13.93 1.75 57.40
N ARG A 947 -14.26 0.47 57.18
CA ARG A 947 -14.66 -0.46 58.25
C ARG A 947 -13.48 -1.33 58.71
N TRP A 948 -13.62 -1.86 59.91
CA TRP A 948 -12.77 -2.93 60.41
C TRP A 948 -13.06 -4.24 59.69
N THR A 949 -12.01 -5.02 59.43
CA THR A 949 -12.10 -6.26 58.64
C THR A 949 -12.89 -7.35 59.36
N ASN A 950 -12.77 -7.41 60.70
CA ASN A 950 -13.27 -8.49 61.53
C ASN A 950 -13.91 -8.02 62.86
N ASP A 951 -14.21 -6.73 63.00
CA ASP A 951 -14.83 -6.18 64.22
C ASP A 951 -16.07 -5.34 63.91
N PRO A 952 -17.26 -5.97 63.82
CA PRO A 952 -18.51 -5.26 63.54
C PRO A 952 -19.06 -4.50 64.75
N GLU A 953 -18.53 -4.72 65.96
CA GLU A 953 -19.00 -4.09 67.20
C GLU A 953 -18.31 -2.75 67.45
N CYS A 954 -17.12 -2.55 66.87
CA CYS A 954 -16.41 -1.27 66.88
C CYS A 954 -17.22 -0.18 66.17
N ASN A 955 -17.46 0.94 66.85
CA ASN A 955 -18.19 2.09 66.28
C ASN A 955 -17.25 3.19 65.73
N LEU A 956 -15.96 2.89 65.64
CA LEU A 956 -14.94 3.73 65.02
C LEU A 956 -14.67 3.26 63.59
N PHE A 957 -14.63 4.20 62.65
CA PHE A 957 -14.34 3.91 61.24
C PHE A 957 -13.26 4.86 60.73
N ALA A 958 -12.51 4.43 59.73
CA ALA A 958 -11.55 5.29 59.06
C ALA A 958 -12.31 6.32 58.21
N TYR A 959 -12.40 7.54 58.72
CA TYR A 959 -13.07 8.65 58.06
C TYR A 959 -12.31 9.11 56.82
N THR A 960 -10.98 9.24 56.94
CA THR A 960 -10.10 9.65 55.84
C THR A 960 -8.80 8.86 55.87
N ILE A 961 -8.39 8.43 54.68
CA ILE A 961 -7.01 8.04 54.38
C ILE A 961 -6.53 9.03 53.33
N LYS A 962 -5.47 9.77 53.64
CA LYS A 962 -4.89 10.78 52.77
C LYS A 962 -3.39 10.87 52.98
N LEU A 963 -2.70 11.52 52.05
CA LEU A 963 -1.30 11.84 52.24
C LEU A 963 -1.17 13.04 53.19
N ARG A 964 -0.17 13.00 54.07
CA ARG A 964 0.18 14.17 54.91
C ARG A 964 0.79 15.25 54.01
N ALA A 965 0.63 16.53 54.38
CA ALA A 965 1.42 17.61 53.77
C ALA A 965 2.92 17.29 53.91
N GLU A 966 3.66 17.33 52.79
CA GLU A 966 5.08 16.90 52.68
C GLU A 966 5.32 15.40 52.93
N GLY A 967 4.29 14.55 52.79
CA GLY A 967 4.42 13.10 52.85
C GLY A 967 4.70 12.46 51.49
N TYR A 968 5.19 11.22 51.50
CA TYR A 968 5.44 10.40 50.30
C TYR A 968 4.52 9.18 50.27
N PRO A 969 3.80 8.92 49.17
CA PRO A 969 2.86 7.80 49.08
C PRO A 969 3.62 6.47 49.04
N LEU A 970 3.28 5.56 49.94
CA LEU A 970 3.84 4.21 49.92
C LEU A 970 2.95 3.27 49.09
N PRO A 971 3.51 2.53 48.11
CA PRO A 971 2.78 1.62 47.22
C PRO A 971 2.49 0.27 47.91
N TYR A 972 2.00 0.29 49.15
CA TYR A 972 1.88 -0.91 49.97
C TYR A 972 0.48 -1.08 50.55
N ASP A 973 0.10 -2.32 50.82
CA ASP A 973 -1.08 -2.62 51.63
C ASP A 973 -0.73 -2.52 53.11
N PHE A 974 -1.62 -1.95 53.90
CA PHE A 974 -1.38 -1.72 55.33
C PHE A 974 -2.45 -2.35 56.20
N GLU A 975 -1.98 -2.87 57.33
CA GLU A 975 -2.82 -3.34 58.43
C GLU A 975 -2.50 -2.62 59.72
N ILE A 976 -3.55 -2.30 60.47
CA ILE A 976 -3.46 -1.88 61.86
C ILE A 976 -4.05 -3.01 62.68
N ARG A 977 -3.20 -3.70 63.45
CA ARG A 977 -3.56 -4.88 64.24
C ARG A 977 -3.63 -4.49 65.71
N VAL A 978 -4.79 -4.69 66.33
CA VAL A 978 -5.05 -4.41 67.74
C VAL A 978 -4.77 -5.67 68.55
N GLY A 979 -3.98 -5.55 69.62
CA GLY A 979 -3.68 -6.63 70.55
C GLY A 979 -4.41 -6.47 71.89
N ASP A 980 -4.03 -7.30 72.85
CA ASP A 980 -4.74 -7.53 74.11
C ASP A 980 -4.36 -6.58 75.26
N HIS A 981 -3.25 -5.84 75.13
CA HIS A 981 -2.80 -4.87 76.13
C HIS A 981 -2.03 -3.70 75.50
N VAL A 982 -1.95 -2.58 76.21
CA VAL A 982 -1.10 -1.43 75.84
C VAL A 982 0.36 -1.76 76.11
N GLY A 983 1.25 -1.49 75.14
CA GLY A 983 2.69 -1.77 75.23
C GLY A 983 3.21 -2.75 74.18
N ILE A 984 2.35 -3.27 73.31
CA ILE A 984 2.68 -4.16 72.18
C ILE A 984 3.52 -3.44 71.11
N ASP A 985 3.36 -2.12 70.99
CA ASP A 985 4.26 -1.28 70.22
C ASP A 985 4.45 0.09 70.87
N THR A 986 5.24 0.95 70.25
CA THR A 986 5.44 2.30 70.73
C THR A 986 5.48 3.27 69.54
N SER A 987 4.60 4.26 69.60
CA SER A 987 4.57 5.36 68.62
C SER A 987 5.89 6.15 68.62
N TRP A 988 6.19 6.83 67.52
CA TRP A 988 7.44 7.57 67.37
C TRP A 988 7.21 9.07 67.29
N SER A 989 8.12 9.87 67.85
CA SER A 989 8.14 11.32 67.74
C SER A 989 9.56 11.87 67.82
N GLN A 990 9.92 12.76 66.91
CA GLN A 990 11.19 13.52 66.96
C GLN A 990 11.16 14.64 68.01
N GLN A 991 9.97 15.02 68.47
CA GLN A 991 9.75 16.10 69.42
C GLN A 991 8.77 15.64 70.52
N PRO A 992 9.23 14.78 71.46
CA PRO A 992 8.38 14.20 72.49
C PRO A 992 7.66 15.23 73.36
N LYS A 993 8.24 16.43 73.49
CA LYS A 993 7.65 17.58 74.20
C LYS A 993 6.36 18.11 73.57
N PHE A 994 6.21 17.99 72.25
CA PHE A 994 5.06 18.53 71.50
C PHE A 994 4.14 17.42 70.99
N ILE A 995 4.69 16.24 70.70
CA ILE A 995 3.94 15.06 70.27
C ILE A 995 4.38 13.92 71.19
N PRO A 996 3.57 13.58 72.21
CA PRO A 996 3.91 12.53 73.16
C PRO A 996 4.12 11.17 72.49
N ILE A 997 5.02 10.38 73.06
CA ILE A 997 5.25 9.00 72.67
C ILE A 997 4.37 8.12 73.56
N TYR A 998 3.42 7.45 72.93
CA TYR A 998 2.54 6.48 73.58
C TYR A 998 3.04 5.05 73.34
N PRO A 999 3.18 4.22 74.39
CA PRO A 999 3.04 2.77 74.27
C PRO A 999 1.65 2.46 73.72
N THR A 1000 1.52 1.58 72.74
CA THR A 1000 0.26 1.33 72.04
C THR A 1000 -0.21 -0.11 72.19
N ASN A 1001 -1.53 -0.32 72.19
CA ASN A 1001 -2.14 -1.65 72.09
C ASN A 1001 -2.27 -2.13 70.64
N PHE A 1002 -1.81 -1.35 69.66
CA PHE A 1002 -1.84 -1.72 68.26
C PHE A 1002 -0.45 -1.54 67.62
N SER A 1003 -0.28 -2.17 66.47
CA SER A 1003 0.89 -2.08 65.61
C SER A 1003 0.45 -1.85 64.17
N VAL A 1004 1.27 -1.14 63.38
CA VAL A 1004 1.05 -0.93 61.95
C VAL A 1004 1.99 -1.84 61.17
N TYR A 1005 1.47 -2.52 60.15
CA TYR A 1005 2.23 -3.42 59.30
C TYR A 1005 2.03 -3.08 57.83
N ASN A 1006 3.10 -3.14 57.05
CA ASN A 1006 3.04 -3.34 55.61
C ASN A 1006 2.81 -4.85 55.38
N VAL A 1007 1.76 -5.17 54.65
CA VAL A 1007 1.32 -6.55 54.38
C VAL A 1007 1.19 -6.83 52.89
N SER A 1008 1.95 -6.09 52.08
CA SER A 1008 2.00 -6.30 50.63
C SER A 1008 2.49 -7.71 50.27
N ASP A 1009 3.46 -8.21 51.05
CA ASP A 1009 3.76 -9.63 51.18
C ASP A 1009 3.09 -10.18 52.45
N PRO A 1010 2.01 -10.97 52.34
CA PRO A 1010 1.34 -11.56 53.49
C PRO A 1010 2.22 -12.54 54.27
N ASN A 1011 3.23 -13.14 53.62
CA ASN A 1011 4.12 -14.13 54.23
C ASN A 1011 5.25 -13.47 55.02
N ASN A 1012 5.59 -12.23 54.70
CA ASN A 1012 6.63 -11.46 55.37
C ASN A 1012 6.16 -10.05 55.74
N PRO A 1013 5.21 -9.92 56.68
CA PRO A 1013 4.68 -8.63 57.08
C PRO A 1013 5.74 -7.78 57.79
N GLU A 1014 6.01 -6.59 57.27
CA GLU A 1014 6.98 -5.65 57.82
C GLU A 1014 6.32 -4.72 58.85
N LYS A 1015 6.84 -4.66 60.07
CA LYS A 1015 6.34 -3.75 61.11
C LYS A 1015 6.76 -2.31 60.79
N MET A 1016 5.79 -1.41 60.63
CA MET A 1016 6.00 -0.01 60.28
C MET A 1016 6.10 0.88 61.51
N LYS A 1017 6.92 1.93 61.46
CA LYS A 1017 6.89 2.99 62.46
C LYS A 1017 5.69 3.91 62.20
N PHE A 1018 5.16 4.54 63.23
CA PHE A 1018 4.04 5.47 63.09
C PHE A 1018 4.05 6.56 64.17
N LYS A 1019 3.45 7.71 63.87
CA LYS A 1019 3.10 8.74 64.86
C LYS A 1019 1.64 8.59 65.26
N LEU A 1020 1.34 8.87 66.53
CA LEU A 1020 0.00 8.83 67.06
C LEU A 1020 -0.42 10.21 67.57
N PHE A 1021 -1.59 10.66 67.13
CA PHE A 1021 -2.20 11.92 67.55
C PHE A 1021 -3.63 11.65 68.01
N TYR A 1022 -4.06 12.41 69.02
CA TYR A 1022 -5.45 12.49 69.44
C TYR A 1022 -5.92 13.92 69.19
N ASP A 1023 -6.70 14.11 68.12
CA ASP A 1023 -7.15 15.42 67.63
C ASP A 1023 -8.42 15.91 68.37
N ILE A 1024 -8.53 15.59 69.66
CA ILE A 1024 -9.60 16.02 70.59
C ILE A 1024 -9.12 17.14 71.53
N ARG A 1025 -10.08 17.89 72.12
CA ARG A 1025 -9.81 18.96 73.11
C ARG A 1025 -9.15 18.39 74.38
N SER A 1026 -8.31 19.20 75.04
CA SER A 1026 -7.57 18.78 76.25
C SER A 1026 -8.48 18.27 77.37
N SER A 1027 -9.63 18.91 77.59
CA SER A 1027 -10.58 18.51 78.64
C SER A 1027 -11.11 17.08 78.48
N TYR A 1028 -11.30 16.61 77.24
CA TYR A 1028 -11.74 15.23 76.97
C TYR A 1028 -10.63 14.22 77.25
N LYS A 1029 -9.35 14.62 77.05
CA LYS A 1029 -8.19 13.77 77.35
C LYS A 1029 -8.03 13.53 78.85
N ASP A 1030 -8.37 14.54 79.66
CA ASP A 1030 -8.30 14.45 81.12
C ASP A 1030 -9.40 13.55 81.69
N GLU A 1031 -10.57 13.51 81.05
CA GLU A 1031 -11.73 12.67 81.43
C GLU A 1031 -11.59 11.20 80.97
N HIS A 1032 -10.77 10.92 79.96
CA HIS A 1032 -10.62 9.60 79.35
C HIS A 1032 -9.16 9.14 79.25
N PRO A 1033 -8.42 9.01 80.38
CA PRO A 1033 -7.02 8.60 80.36
C PRO A 1033 -6.79 7.21 79.76
N GLU A 1034 -7.81 6.34 79.75
CA GLU A 1034 -7.77 5.01 79.15
C GLU A 1034 -7.54 5.03 77.63
N MET A 1035 -7.82 6.14 76.95
CA MET A 1035 -7.67 6.24 75.50
C MET A 1035 -6.21 6.26 75.05
N PHE A 1036 -5.29 6.65 75.93
CA PHE A 1036 -3.88 6.81 75.57
C PHE A 1036 -3.24 5.46 75.27
N GLY A 1037 -2.68 5.36 74.05
CA GLY A 1037 -2.13 4.12 73.51
C GLY A 1037 -3.13 3.28 72.73
N GLN A 1038 -4.40 3.69 72.63
CA GLN A 1038 -5.46 2.94 71.94
C GLN A 1038 -6.00 3.68 70.71
N ILE A 1039 -6.77 2.98 69.86
CA ILE A 1039 -7.53 3.62 68.78
C ILE A 1039 -8.86 4.10 69.35
N TRP A 1040 -9.10 5.40 69.25
CA TRP A 1040 -10.21 6.12 69.84
C TRP A 1040 -10.84 7.10 68.85
N ASP A 1041 -11.87 7.84 69.31
CA ASP A 1041 -12.46 8.91 68.51
C ASP A 1041 -11.45 10.04 68.27
N SER A 1042 -11.40 10.53 67.02
CA SER A 1042 -10.38 11.46 66.49
C SER A 1042 -8.93 10.97 66.63
N THR A 1043 -8.70 9.66 66.69
CA THR A 1043 -7.34 9.09 66.59
C THR A 1043 -6.81 9.27 65.18
N ARG A 1044 -5.61 9.83 65.08
CA ARG A 1044 -4.88 9.98 63.83
C ARG A 1044 -3.55 9.25 63.89
N ILE A 1045 -3.35 8.37 62.93
CA ILE A 1045 -2.13 7.56 62.76
C ILE A 1045 -1.43 8.02 61.48
N VAL A 1046 -0.15 8.36 61.59
CA VAL A 1046 0.70 8.70 60.43
C VAL A 1046 1.76 7.63 60.27
N ILE A 1047 1.74 6.91 59.16
CA ILE A 1047 2.72 5.86 58.85
C ILE A 1047 4.06 6.49 58.48
N LEU A 1048 5.15 5.89 58.95
CA LEU A 1048 6.53 6.36 58.78
C LEU A 1048 7.42 5.29 58.14
N PHE A 1049 8.41 5.71 57.36
CA PHE A 1049 9.39 4.83 56.72
C PHE A 1049 10.74 5.53 56.54
N GLY A 1050 11.77 4.77 56.14
CA GLY A 1050 13.11 5.28 55.77
C GLY A 1050 13.78 6.09 56.87
N PRO A 1051 14.53 5.47 57.80
CA PRO A 1051 15.32 6.23 58.76
C PRO A 1051 16.36 7.05 57.98
N HIS A 1052 16.23 8.37 58.03
CA HIS A 1052 17.17 9.30 57.40
C HIS A 1052 17.71 10.31 58.40
N LYS A 1053 18.77 11.01 58.01
CA LYS A 1053 19.35 12.08 58.82
C LYS A 1053 18.71 13.40 58.46
N ASP A 1054 18.21 14.13 59.45
CA ASP A 1054 17.77 15.51 59.25
C ASP A 1054 18.99 16.44 59.00
N ARG A 1055 18.74 17.72 58.68
CA ARG A 1055 19.80 18.74 58.49
C ARG A 1055 20.74 18.90 59.70
N LYS A 1056 20.42 18.33 60.86
CA LYS A 1056 21.21 18.36 62.10
C LYS A 1056 21.81 16.99 62.45
N GLY A 1057 21.81 16.03 61.53
CA GLY A 1057 22.37 14.69 61.72
C GLY A 1057 21.55 13.77 62.63
N ARG A 1058 20.33 14.15 63.02
CA ARG A 1058 19.46 13.33 63.88
C ARG A 1058 18.66 12.35 63.04
N THR A 1059 18.52 11.12 63.53
CA THR A 1059 17.67 10.13 62.86
C THR A 1059 16.20 10.55 62.95
N THR A 1060 15.55 10.63 61.79
CA THR A 1060 14.12 10.92 61.62
C THR A 1060 13.55 9.97 60.56
N TYR A 1061 12.25 10.06 60.30
CA TYR A 1061 11.54 9.21 59.32
C TYR A 1061 10.69 10.07 58.38
N TYR A 1062 10.55 9.61 57.14
CA TYR A 1062 9.60 10.19 56.19
C TYR A 1062 8.16 9.86 56.60
N SER A 1063 7.23 10.78 56.34
CA SER A 1063 5.80 10.55 56.58
C SER A 1063 5.13 10.04 55.30
N SER A 1064 4.15 9.15 55.44
CA SER A 1064 3.36 8.63 54.32
C SER A 1064 1.86 8.84 54.56
N TRP A 1065 1.08 7.77 54.50
CA TRP A 1065 -0.37 7.77 54.70
C TRP A 1065 -0.76 8.19 56.12
N GLU A 1066 -1.74 9.09 56.19
CA GLU A 1066 -2.44 9.51 57.40
C GLU A 1066 -3.83 8.85 57.42
N VAL A 1067 -4.09 8.04 58.45
CA VAL A 1067 -5.39 7.40 58.70
C VAL A 1067 -6.05 8.09 59.89
N ARG A 1068 -7.28 8.56 59.73
CA ARG A 1068 -8.07 9.17 60.81
C ARG A 1068 -9.28 8.33 61.14
N PHE A 1069 -9.41 7.96 62.41
CA PHE A 1069 -10.56 7.25 62.96
C PHE A 1069 -11.50 8.23 63.64
N PHE A 1070 -12.78 8.11 63.33
CA PHE A 1070 -13.84 8.86 63.99
C PHE A 1070 -14.99 7.94 64.36
N LYS A 1071 -15.74 8.36 65.37
CA LYS A 1071 -17.03 7.78 65.69
C LYS A 1071 -18.10 8.25 64.71
N ASN A 1072 -18.99 7.34 64.30
CA ASN A 1072 -20.05 7.66 63.33
C ASN A 1072 -20.94 8.78 63.87
N ILE A 1073 -21.26 9.78 63.04
CA ILE A 1073 -22.14 10.89 63.39
C ILE A 1073 -23.51 10.36 63.86
N ALA A 1074 -23.99 9.28 63.23
CA ALA A 1074 -25.23 8.59 63.61
C ALA A 1074 -25.18 7.96 65.01
N ASP A 1075 -23.98 7.69 65.55
CA ASP A 1075 -23.75 7.13 66.88
C ASP A 1075 -23.20 8.18 67.86
N SER A 1076 -23.19 9.47 67.52
CA SER A 1076 -22.56 10.56 68.30
C SER A 1076 -22.94 10.58 69.79
N LEU A 1077 -24.15 10.16 70.17
CA LEU A 1077 -24.63 10.07 71.56
C LEU A 1077 -24.26 8.78 72.32
N LYS A 1078 -23.80 7.72 71.64
CA LYS A 1078 -23.34 6.47 72.30
C LYS A 1078 -21.93 6.64 72.89
N PRO A 1079 -21.49 5.83 73.87
CA PRO A 1079 -20.08 5.82 74.25
C PRO A 1079 -19.18 5.34 73.08
N VAL A 1080 -17.90 5.71 73.09
CA VAL A 1080 -16.91 5.17 72.15
C VAL A 1080 -16.72 3.68 72.43
N VAL A 1081 -16.81 2.85 71.39
CA VAL A 1081 -16.52 1.42 71.46
C VAL A 1081 -15.23 1.20 70.67
N PRO A 1082 -14.07 1.12 71.35
CA PRO A 1082 -12.79 0.90 70.68
C PRO A 1082 -12.75 -0.50 70.04
N PRO A 1083 -11.86 -0.72 69.06
CA PRO A 1083 -11.66 -2.04 68.48
C PRO A 1083 -11.17 -3.04 69.53
N LYS A 1084 -11.73 -4.24 69.55
CA LYS A 1084 -11.34 -5.28 70.52
C LYS A 1084 -9.98 -5.92 70.18
N PRO A 1085 -9.32 -6.60 71.14
CA PRO A 1085 -8.13 -7.40 70.84
C PRO A 1085 -8.36 -8.37 69.67
N GLY A 1086 -7.43 -8.43 68.72
CA GLY A 1086 -7.54 -9.21 67.49
C GLY A 1086 -8.17 -8.47 66.30
N SER A 1087 -8.64 -7.23 66.49
CA SER A 1087 -9.23 -6.43 65.41
C SER A 1087 -8.20 -5.96 64.40
N ILE A 1088 -8.56 -5.98 63.11
CA ILE A 1088 -7.70 -5.61 61.99
C ILE A 1088 -8.38 -4.55 61.14
N PHE A 1089 -7.78 -3.38 61.04
CA PHE A 1089 -8.14 -2.40 60.01
C PHE A 1089 -7.19 -2.56 58.83
N ARG A 1090 -7.73 -2.78 57.63
CA ARG A 1090 -6.94 -2.99 56.41
C ARG A 1090 -7.34 -1.98 55.35
N PHE A 1091 -6.37 -1.33 54.74
CA PHE A 1091 -6.58 -0.59 53.50
C PHE A 1091 -5.55 -1.00 52.45
N ARG A 1092 -5.94 -0.88 51.19
CA ARG A 1092 -5.17 -1.34 50.05
C ARG A 1092 -4.91 -0.20 49.08
N THR A 1093 -3.82 -0.30 48.35
CA THR A 1093 -3.52 0.64 47.26
C THR A 1093 -3.61 -0.02 45.89
N GLU A 1094 -3.98 0.80 44.91
CA GLU A 1094 -3.73 0.63 43.49
C GLU A 1094 -2.36 1.26 43.19
N ARG A 1095 -1.52 0.59 42.42
CA ARG A 1095 -0.11 0.90 42.20
C ARG A 1095 0.39 0.29 40.91
N ASN A 1096 1.14 1.07 40.15
CA ASN A 1096 1.68 0.66 38.85
C ASN A 1096 2.81 -0.37 39.04
N PRO A 1097 3.15 -1.12 37.98
CA PRO A 1097 4.33 -1.98 37.97
C PRO A 1097 5.62 -1.22 38.28
N ASN A 1098 6.67 -1.94 38.65
CA ASN A 1098 8.02 -1.41 38.83
C ASN A 1098 9.06 -2.46 38.41
N ARG A 1099 10.35 -2.18 38.57
CA ARG A 1099 11.45 -3.07 38.16
C ARG A 1099 11.50 -4.45 38.84
N THR A 1100 10.66 -4.68 39.85
CA THR A 1100 10.53 -5.96 40.56
C THR A 1100 9.32 -6.77 40.13
N ASP A 1101 8.42 -6.15 39.35
CA ASP A 1101 7.23 -6.78 38.82
C ASP A 1101 7.55 -7.61 37.57
N VAL A 1102 7.06 -8.85 37.56
CA VAL A 1102 7.21 -9.78 36.44
C VAL A 1102 5.86 -10.40 36.13
N TYR A 1103 5.42 -10.30 34.87
CA TYR A 1103 4.24 -10.99 34.38
C TYR A 1103 4.65 -12.13 33.46
N ARG A 1104 3.99 -13.28 33.60
CA ARG A 1104 4.15 -14.41 32.69
C ARG A 1104 2.83 -14.92 32.18
N PHE A 1105 2.79 -15.31 30.92
CA PHE A 1105 1.63 -15.92 30.32
C PHE A 1105 2.04 -16.94 29.27
N LYS A 1106 1.08 -17.76 28.87
CA LYS A 1106 1.27 -18.81 27.88
C LYS A 1106 0.19 -18.67 26.82
N VAL A 1107 0.57 -18.90 25.56
CA VAL A 1107 -0.41 -19.02 24.47
C VAL A 1107 -1.00 -20.43 24.48
N GLU A 1108 -2.32 -20.52 24.57
CA GLU A 1108 -3.09 -21.76 24.62
C GLU A 1108 -4.08 -21.82 23.43
N GLY A 1109 -4.69 -22.99 23.19
CA GLY A 1109 -5.64 -23.18 22.09
C GLY A 1109 -4.99 -23.70 20.80
N GLY A 1110 -5.54 -23.32 19.64
CA GLY A 1110 -5.11 -23.78 18.32
C GLY A 1110 -5.28 -25.29 18.08
N THR A 1111 -6.14 -25.94 18.88
CA THR A 1111 -6.31 -27.40 18.88
C THR A 1111 -7.76 -27.81 18.66
N PHE A 1112 -7.94 -29.05 18.20
CA PHE A 1112 -9.25 -29.64 17.97
C PHE A 1112 -9.73 -30.44 19.19
N ASP A 1113 -10.86 -30.03 19.78
CA ASP A 1113 -11.52 -30.73 20.87
C ASP A 1113 -12.74 -31.52 20.36
N LYS A 1114 -12.66 -32.86 20.43
CA LYS A 1114 -13.74 -33.78 20.01
C LYS A 1114 -15.02 -33.63 20.83
N ALA A 1115 -14.93 -33.33 22.12
CA ALA A 1115 -16.11 -33.15 22.97
C ALA A 1115 -16.85 -31.86 22.62
N LEU A 1116 -16.08 -30.78 22.40
CA LEU A 1116 -16.62 -29.52 21.89
C LEU A 1116 -17.21 -29.68 20.48
N ALA A 1117 -16.54 -30.45 19.61
CA ALA A 1117 -17.02 -30.76 18.26
C ALA A 1117 -18.41 -31.39 18.29
N LYS A 1118 -18.63 -32.38 19.17
CA LYS A 1118 -19.92 -33.05 19.31
C LYS A 1118 -21.04 -32.09 19.74
N LYS A 1119 -20.72 -31.11 20.61
CA LYS A 1119 -21.68 -30.09 21.04
C LYS A 1119 -21.98 -29.08 19.91
N ARG A 1120 -20.95 -28.53 19.27
CA ARG A 1120 -21.07 -27.54 18.19
C ARG A 1120 -21.66 -28.13 16.90
N MET A 1121 -21.55 -29.44 16.68
CA MET A 1121 -22.19 -30.12 15.54
C MET A 1121 -23.73 -29.97 15.54
N GLU A 1122 -24.36 -29.70 16.69
CA GLU A 1122 -25.80 -29.41 16.74
C GLU A 1122 -26.16 -28.06 16.10
N GLU A 1123 -25.20 -27.15 16.02
CA GLU A 1123 -25.32 -25.80 15.49
C GLU A 1123 -24.96 -25.73 13.99
N ILE A 1124 -24.86 -26.87 13.26
CA ILE A 1124 -24.73 -26.85 11.79
C ILE A 1124 -26.01 -26.32 11.17
N TYR A 1125 -25.87 -25.33 10.28
CA TYR A 1125 -26.96 -24.72 9.52
C TYR A 1125 -26.57 -24.48 8.06
N VAL A 1126 -27.54 -24.04 7.27
CA VAL A 1126 -27.43 -23.76 5.83
C VAL A 1126 -27.58 -22.25 5.61
N VAL A 1127 -26.76 -21.66 4.73
CA VAL A 1127 -26.84 -20.24 4.39
C VAL A 1127 -26.77 -20.03 2.86
N PRO A 1128 -27.64 -19.17 2.28
CA PRO A 1128 -28.84 -18.61 2.90
C PRO A 1128 -29.91 -19.68 3.12
N ASP A 1129 -30.72 -19.53 4.18
CA ASP A 1129 -31.93 -20.33 4.41
C ASP A 1129 -33.08 -19.42 4.88
N PRO A 1130 -34.14 -19.20 4.06
CA PRO A 1130 -34.32 -19.73 2.71
C PRO A 1130 -33.35 -19.09 1.71
N TYR A 1131 -32.99 -19.84 0.67
CA TYR A 1131 -32.43 -19.28 -0.56
C TYR A 1131 -33.55 -18.63 -1.38
N VAL A 1132 -33.41 -17.36 -1.79
CA VAL A 1132 -34.46 -16.60 -2.48
C VAL A 1132 -33.92 -15.98 -3.76
N VAL A 1133 -34.14 -16.63 -4.91
CA VAL A 1133 -33.75 -16.19 -6.28
C VAL A 1133 -32.24 -16.06 -6.52
N SER A 1134 -31.56 -15.29 -5.67
CA SER A 1134 -30.13 -14.96 -5.63
C SER A 1134 -29.69 -14.66 -4.20
N SER A 1135 -28.39 -14.70 -3.92
CA SER A 1135 -27.81 -14.40 -2.60
C SER A 1135 -26.74 -13.32 -2.70
N THR A 1136 -26.63 -12.46 -1.69
CA THR A 1136 -25.52 -11.49 -1.58
C THR A 1136 -24.16 -12.15 -1.34
N LEU A 1137 -24.13 -13.47 -1.12
CA LEU A 1137 -22.90 -14.26 -1.02
C LEU A 1137 -22.37 -14.68 -2.40
N GLU A 1138 -23.21 -14.64 -3.44
CA GLU A 1138 -22.84 -15.04 -4.81
C GLU A 1138 -21.92 -14.00 -5.45
N SER A 1139 -21.08 -14.45 -6.39
CA SER A 1139 -20.18 -13.55 -7.12
C SER A 1139 -20.97 -12.61 -8.03
N ILE A 1140 -20.55 -11.35 -8.11
CA ILE A 1140 -21.04 -10.37 -9.09
C ILE A 1140 -20.53 -10.70 -10.51
N TYR A 1141 -19.45 -11.49 -10.63
CA TYR A 1141 -18.85 -11.86 -11.91
C TYR A 1141 -19.68 -12.96 -12.59
N ASN A 1142 -20.16 -12.63 -13.78
CA ASN A 1142 -21.24 -13.35 -14.46
C ASN A 1142 -20.69 -13.96 -15.76
N ILE A 1143 -20.53 -15.28 -15.82
CA ILE A 1143 -20.14 -15.96 -17.06
C ILE A 1143 -21.41 -16.47 -17.74
N GLY A 1144 -21.79 -15.85 -18.85
CA GLY A 1144 -22.91 -16.33 -19.68
C GLY A 1144 -24.31 -16.03 -19.14
N GLY A 1145 -24.47 -14.98 -18.33
CA GLY A 1145 -25.78 -14.48 -17.91
C GLY A 1145 -26.46 -15.24 -16.76
N ARG A 1146 -25.71 -16.07 -16.02
CA ARG A 1146 -26.15 -16.67 -14.74
C ARG A 1146 -25.02 -16.58 -13.72
N SER A 1147 -25.24 -15.87 -12.61
CA SER A 1147 -24.36 -15.98 -11.43
C SER A 1147 -24.36 -17.44 -10.95
N ALA A 1148 -23.19 -17.95 -10.55
CA ALA A 1148 -23.06 -19.30 -10.02
C ALA A 1148 -23.81 -19.39 -8.68
N ARG A 1149 -25.06 -19.86 -8.74
CA ARG A 1149 -25.93 -20.00 -7.56
C ARG A 1149 -25.24 -20.86 -6.52
N LYS A 1150 -25.25 -20.42 -5.25
CA LYS A 1150 -24.62 -21.20 -4.18
C LYS A 1150 -25.37 -21.16 -2.86
N ILE A 1151 -25.24 -22.28 -2.16
CA ILE A 1151 -25.62 -22.46 -0.76
C ILE A 1151 -24.43 -23.09 -0.02
N GLU A 1152 -24.26 -22.77 1.25
CA GLU A 1152 -23.17 -23.25 2.08
C GLU A 1152 -23.69 -23.94 3.34
N PHE A 1153 -23.06 -25.06 3.69
CA PHE A 1153 -23.21 -25.72 4.99
C PHE A 1153 -22.11 -25.22 5.92
N VAL A 1154 -22.49 -24.77 7.11
CA VAL A 1154 -21.60 -24.03 8.02
C VAL A 1154 -21.47 -24.75 9.37
N ASN A 1155 -20.37 -24.49 10.09
CA ASN A 1155 -20.01 -25.08 11.38
C ASN A 1155 -19.81 -26.61 11.30
N LEU A 1156 -19.22 -27.05 10.18
CA LEU A 1156 -18.92 -28.46 9.94
C LEU A 1156 -17.67 -28.88 10.73
N PRO A 1157 -17.61 -30.13 11.22
CA PRO A 1157 -16.36 -30.73 11.65
C PRO A 1157 -15.38 -30.89 10.47
N PRO A 1158 -14.05 -30.89 10.71
CA PRO A 1158 -13.04 -30.90 9.64
C PRO A 1158 -13.17 -32.03 8.62
N LYS A 1159 -13.71 -33.18 9.06
CA LYS A 1159 -14.01 -34.34 8.19
C LYS A 1159 -15.46 -34.78 8.38
N CYS A 1160 -16.29 -34.62 7.35
CA CYS A 1160 -17.66 -35.12 7.36
C CYS A 1160 -18.21 -35.37 5.94
N THR A 1161 -19.31 -36.13 5.87
CA THR A 1161 -20.08 -36.36 4.63
C THR A 1161 -21.45 -35.72 4.76
N ILE A 1162 -21.85 -34.92 3.76
CA ILE A 1162 -23.15 -34.23 3.71
C ILE A 1162 -23.99 -34.89 2.62
N LYS A 1163 -25.14 -35.44 2.99
CA LYS A 1163 -26.10 -36.03 2.05
C LYS A 1163 -27.36 -35.17 2.00
N ILE A 1164 -27.75 -34.76 0.79
CA ILE A 1164 -28.88 -33.85 0.56
C ILE A 1164 -30.03 -34.62 -0.08
N PHE A 1165 -31.24 -34.46 0.44
CA PHE A 1165 -32.43 -35.19 0.04
C PHE A 1165 -33.59 -34.24 -0.28
N THR A 1166 -34.42 -34.64 -1.24
CA THR A 1166 -35.75 -34.05 -1.45
C THR A 1166 -36.70 -34.40 -0.29
N ALA A 1167 -37.84 -33.71 -0.20
CA ALA A 1167 -38.88 -34.03 0.78
C ALA A 1167 -39.45 -35.46 0.67
N SER A 1168 -39.34 -36.12 -0.49
CA SER A 1168 -39.73 -37.52 -0.67
C SER A 1168 -38.62 -38.53 -0.31
N GLY A 1169 -37.47 -38.06 0.20
CA GLY A 1169 -36.33 -38.91 0.58
C GLY A 1169 -35.41 -39.34 -0.56
N ARG A 1170 -35.56 -38.78 -1.77
CA ARG A 1170 -34.63 -39.05 -2.89
C ARG A 1170 -33.33 -38.27 -2.67
N LEU A 1171 -32.19 -38.97 -2.78
CA LEU A 1171 -30.85 -38.37 -2.73
C LEU A 1171 -30.62 -37.46 -3.94
N VAL A 1172 -30.20 -36.23 -3.66
CA VAL A 1172 -29.94 -35.16 -4.63
C VAL A 1172 -28.46 -35.06 -4.94
N ARG A 1173 -27.64 -35.00 -3.89
CA ARG A 1173 -26.18 -34.83 -3.95
C ARG A 1173 -25.54 -35.37 -2.67
N THR A 1174 -24.32 -35.89 -2.80
CA THR A 1174 -23.42 -36.17 -1.68
C THR A 1174 -22.21 -35.25 -1.82
N LEU A 1175 -21.84 -34.57 -0.74
CA LEU A 1175 -20.67 -33.73 -0.65
C LEU A 1175 -19.72 -34.32 0.39
N TYR A 1176 -18.43 -34.31 0.08
CA TYR A 1176 -17.36 -34.73 0.99
C TYR A 1176 -16.63 -33.49 1.46
N HIS A 1177 -16.57 -33.30 2.77
CA HIS A 1177 -15.88 -32.18 3.39
C HIS A 1177 -14.64 -32.73 4.12
N ASP A 1178 -13.47 -32.30 3.65
CA ASP A 1178 -12.16 -32.57 4.24
C ASP A 1178 -11.37 -31.26 4.16
N SER A 1179 -11.25 -30.57 5.29
CA SER A 1179 -10.66 -29.23 5.38
C SER A 1179 -9.66 -29.11 6.54
N PRO A 1180 -8.82 -28.06 6.54
CA PRO A 1180 -8.08 -27.65 7.72
C PRO A 1180 -8.99 -27.45 8.94
N VAL A 1181 -8.42 -27.61 10.14
CA VAL A 1181 -9.19 -27.63 11.40
C VAL A 1181 -9.86 -26.31 11.75
N ASP A 1182 -9.44 -25.22 11.13
CA ASP A 1182 -9.96 -23.87 11.29
C ASP A 1182 -11.01 -23.50 10.23
N TYR A 1183 -11.28 -24.35 9.24
CA TYR A 1183 -12.26 -24.08 8.19
C TYR A 1183 -13.49 -25.00 8.25
N GLY A 1184 -14.64 -24.46 8.68
CA GLY A 1184 -15.86 -25.24 8.94
C GLY A 1184 -16.97 -25.12 7.90
N ARG A 1185 -16.66 -24.91 6.61
CA ARG A 1185 -17.65 -24.57 5.58
C ARG A 1185 -17.56 -25.43 4.33
N GLN A 1186 -18.71 -25.81 3.75
CA GLN A 1186 -18.79 -26.55 2.49
C GLN A 1186 -19.79 -25.91 1.54
N THR A 1187 -19.31 -25.52 0.36
CA THR A 1187 -20.13 -24.92 -0.70
C THR A 1187 -20.81 -25.98 -1.57
N TRP A 1188 -22.03 -25.68 -2.03
CA TRP A 1188 -22.78 -26.43 -3.02
C TRP A 1188 -23.37 -25.49 -4.08
N ASP A 1189 -23.16 -25.84 -5.34
CA ASP A 1189 -23.61 -25.14 -6.57
C ASP A 1189 -25.09 -25.37 -6.91
N MET A 1190 -25.87 -25.95 -5.98
CA MET A 1190 -27.28 -26.27 -6.15
C MET A 1190 -27.58 -27.21 -7.35
N THR A 1191 -26.60 -28.01 -7.78
CA THR A 1191 -26.79 -29.03 -8.81
C THR A 1191 -27.02 -30.42 -8.24
N THR A 1192 -27.79 -31.23 -8.95
CA THR A 1192 -27.99 -32.66 -8.66
C THR A 1192 -26.75 -33.48 -9.03
N MET A 1193 -26.67 -34.76 -8.66
CA MET A 1193 -25.61 -35.65 -9.13
C MET A 1193 -25.54 -35.78 -10.66
N ASP A 1194 -26.67 -35.60 -11.34
CA ASP A 1194 -26.78 -35.74 -12.80
C ASP A 1194 -26.42 -34.43 -13.54
N GLY A 1195 -26.19 -33.32 -12.82
CA GLY A 1195 -25.80 -32.00 -13.37
C GLY A 1195 -26.88 -30.91 -13.39
N PRO A 1196 -28.18 -31.19 -13.59
CA PRO A 1196 -29.22 -30.16 -13.55
C PRO A 1196 -29.33 -29.45 -12.20
N GLU A 1197 -29.72 -28.18 -12.24
CA GLU A 1197 -30.06 -27.39 -11.06
C GLU A 1197 -31.32 -27.92 -10.35
N ILE A 1198 -31.35 -27.84 -9.03
CA ILE A 1198 -32.50 -28.26 -8.22
C ILE A 1198 -33.75 -27.39 -8.44
N ALA A 1199 -34.94 -27.93 -8.18
CA ALA A 1199 -36.21 -27.18 -8.23
C ALA A 1199 -36.43 -26.35 -6.94
N PHE A 1200 -37.39 -25.42 -6.96
CA PHE A 1200 -37.86 -24.76 -5.74
C PHE A 1200 -38.52 -25.79 -4.80
N GLY A 1201 -38.35 -25.64 -3.49
CA GLY A 1201 -38.91 -26.55 -2.49
C GLY A 1201 -38.11 -26.65 -1.20
N VAL A 1202 -38.53 -27.57 -0.33
CA VAL A 1202 -37.85 -27.88 0.94
C VAL A 1202 -36.98 -29.12 0.77
N TYR A 1203 -35.74 -29.00 1.23
CA TYR A 1203 -34.73 -30.05 1.19
C TYR A 1203 -34.28 -30.41 2.61
N PHE A 1204 -33.80 -31.64 2.76
CA PHE A 1204 -33.28 -32.16 4.02
C PHE A 1204 -31.81 -32.53 3.84
N TYR A 1205 -31.00 -32.37 4.88
CA TYR A 1205 -29.61 -32.78 4.87
C TYR A 1205 -29.26 -33.63 6.07
N VAL A 1206 -28.30 -34.54 5.87
CA VAL A 1206 -27.69 -35.36 6.92
C VAL A 1206 -26.18 -35.17 6.85
N VAL A 1207 -25.58 -34.72 7.94
CA VAL A 1207 -24.13 -34.63 8.11
C VAL A 1207 -23.66 -35.79 8.99
N GLU A 1208 -22.77 -36.62 8.46
CA GLU A 1208 -22.16 -37.75 9.16
C GLU A 1208 -20.66 -37.45 9.37
N ALA A 1209 -20.23 -37.31 10.63
CA ALA A 1209 -18.86 -37.01 11.00
C ALA A 1209 -18.25 -38.20 11.77
N PRO A 1210 -17.27 -38.93 11.19
CA PRO A 1210 -16.69 -40.12 11.82
C PRO A 1210 -16.13 -39.84 13.22
N GLY A 1211 -16.58 -40.63 14.21
CA GLY A 1211 -16.12 -40.50 15.60
C GLY A 1211 -16.66 -39.30 16.38
N ILE A 1212 -17.48 -38.43 15.76
CA ILE A 1212 -18.07 -37.24 16.40
C ILE A 1212 -19.58 -37.42 16.57
N GLY A 1213 -20.31 -37.68 15.47
CA GLY A 1213 -21.77 -37.82 15.52
C GLY A 1213 -22.47 -37.70 14.16
N VAL A 1214 -23.80 -37.56 14.21
CA VAL A 1214 -24.67 -37.36 13.04
C VAL A 1214 -25.64 -36.21 13.33
N LYS A 1215 -25.76 -35.27 12.39
CA LYS A 1215 -26.69 -34.13 12.44
C LYS A 1215 -27.67 -34.21 11.28
N ARG A 1216 -28.91 -33.82 11.53
CA ARG A 1216 -29.97 -33.69 10.52
C ARG A 1216 -30.54 -32.29 10.54
N GLY A 1217 -30.90 -31.77 9.37
CA GLY A 1217 -31.56 -30.47 9.24
C GLY A 1217 -32.34 -30.34 7.94
N LYS A 1218 -32.87 -29.14 7.70
CA LYS A 1218 -33.66 -28.79 6.52
C LYS A 1218 -33.36 -27.36 6.10
N PHE A 1219 -33.62 -27.03 4.84
CA PHE A 1219 -33.55 -25.68 4.28
C PHE A 1219 -34.56 -25.53 3.13
N ALA A 1220 -34.86 -24.30 2.74
CA ALA A 1220 -35.80 -24.01 1.66
C ALA A 1220 -35.15 -23.23 0.50
N VAL A 1221 -35.64 -23.50 -0.71
CA VAL A 1221 -35.25 -22.82 -1.96
C VAL A 1221 -36.50 -22.22 -2.60
N ILE A 1222 -36.48 -20.91 -2.80
CA ILE A 1222 -37.51 -20.10 -3.45
C ILE A 1222 -36.89 -19.55 -4.74
N LYS A 1223 -37.51 -19.81 -5.89
CA LYS A 1223 -37.04 -19.36 -7.20
C LYS A 1223 -37.99 -18.35 -7.81
#